data_AF-A0A937E098-F1
#
_entry.id   AF-A0A937E098-F1
#
_cell.length_a   1.000
_cell.length_b   1.000
_cell.length_c   1.000
_cell.angle_alpha   90.00
_cell.angle_beta   90.00
_cell.angle_gamma   90.00
#
_symmetry.space_group_name_H-M   'P 1'
#
loop_
_entity.id
_entity.type
_entity.pdbx_description
1 polymer ?
#
loop_
_entity_poly.entity_id
_entity_poly.type
_entity_poly.pdbx_seq_one_letter_code
_entity_poly.pdbx_strand_id
1 'polypeptide(L)'
;MRNKNIFIRVILAVFSSVLLQYGYAQPNIPNVTADYVVNQYTGGPASLGVIDPSFSAIAGGTADFRDKSADVLVSLFIDPNANICYEGHVKVSVDLEVQYRTVNPFGSPSSVITEYITLEVEKSPLLLTERDLERSFKVYKDAYKCEVNILAVTAEDENGNSIATGDIPDDIRLEVELQRTRYYTIPSSPPAQVTSFMMPNPLEQIDRYNRDNVVVVRWNTLPWAAEYELEWIFVEDFGTSLSTPVLPDALPVQFKDNASRVRVPASQNTFHIPIVYTNGYVVARVRGVTRGGPELEDDLFGPWSFDHTNSGALTVDDAPLGSKLRVGFGNSYLLNHINAQYTVSFSEDGKILPKGTYADGTLRVRQENVAAAVANGDVNDYTKMGVVTETIYDFLGRPAVNTLPAVTERGFSYKVNYNQDGSGNKYSYLNFDFGSPESGLCYAGSQVMGTARGAGLYYSASNPDMYAQQGRVADAGGYPFTRVIYEADNASRPKIQSGVGLDHRIGSGHETQYVYGNPSQTDLNRLFGTDAGYAGYYQKSMIKDANGQVSITYTDLAGKTIATSLAGGSPKSLDPLEVDGNGTPLQDLGEEVDEDLLEITGQNPHGDQNLPSADNSSYTVNRFLMVTSDKDYRISYTLTGRDFEDDCVPDFCADCIYDLEISLTDDCGNYVIGNALGNGPMTIRIPGSVINDECQDGDPYDYEYDTIVPLKMGAYNLTKKLTVAADALEEYLDMIMSRDTCLKPLSFFYDPPDVSDCFIDCESCLEALGSRDDFIAENEAGLGSQEAAIAMYNSLKEQCEGLCGEAYKDECSLGYEMMLQDVSLMGQYGEFSGGDASAFPVSVFNVGNELPVRAQEQFINAFSGTPQNGSGEFAPIAVGGLKGSWKRPRYFDPVDNTWKRGYYDELGNRVRIIVTEDENGNFSPEPEAWVTPETDPVTGERYIYPEYLENLSDFMETWRPSFARSLVVFHPEYFKYQFCSNAFSYTAEVNNGSGNDVEVNTYEYARMLERYPATVAVSELGLSGSLTPVAVINAMLANDPFFSDPGSFANQNLMPAGPPVTARDIFFYKLMTYQPVSGVPANIVQVAYANVNCGIAPLPLCPLITAIDFSMVPQADQIWRKTAVLYATVRQEAMGIAMDIYQITRRNGIHTDCICNIDYSPPPD
;
A
#
# COMPACT_ATOMS: atom_id res chain seq x y z
N MET A 1 33.43 -10.86 18.59
CA MET A 1 32.97 -11.08 19.99
C MET A 1 33.36 -9.95 20.96
N ARG A 2 33.23 -8.67 20.58
CA ARG A 2 33.47 -7.51 21.49
C ARG A 2 32.20 -6.70 21.86
N ASN A 3 31.09 -6.93 21.16
CA ASN A 3 29.84 -6.15 21.35
C ASN A 3 28.86 -6.70 22.39
N LYS A 4 29.02 -7.95 22.86
CA LYS A 4 28.13 -8.52 23.89
C LYS A 4 28.29 -7.87 25.28
N ASN A 5 29.48 -7.32 25.59
CA ASN A 5 29.74 -6.69 26.90
C ASN A 5 29.22 -5.25 27.02
N ILE A 6 29.03 -4.52 25.91
CA ILE A 6 28.44 -3.17 25.95
C ILE A 6 26.93 -3.27 26.14
N PHE A 7 26.28 -4.22 25.48
CA PHE A 7 24.84 -4.46 25.60
C PHE A 7 24.45 -4.93 27.02
N ILE A 8 25.27 -5.80 27.63
CA ILE A 8 25.07 -6.24 29.03
C ILE A 8 25.36 -5.10 30.02
N ARG A 9 26.31 -4.20 29.75
CA ARG A 9 26.59 -3.03 30.60
C ARG A 9 25.55 -1.92 30.48
N VAL A 10 24.93 -1.72 29.30
CA VAL A 10 23.77 -0.83 29.15
C VAL A 10 22.54 -1.42 29.81
N ILE A 11 22.32 -2.74 29.71
CA ILE A 11 21.24 -3.42 30.44
C ILE A 11 21.48 -3.35 31.95
N LEU A 12 22.72 -3.54 32.45
CA LEU A 12 23.02 -3.42 33.88
C LEU A 12 22.99 -1.97 34.39
N ALA A 13 23.41 -0.98 33.59
CA ALA A 13 23.34 0.44 33.96
C ALA A 13 21.90 0.98 33.92
N VAL A 14 21.09 0.50 32.96
CA VAL A 14 19.64 0.76 32.92
C VAL A 14 18.95 0.00 34.05
N PHE A 15 19.29 -1.25 34.35
CA PHE A 15 18.72 -1.96 35.50
C PHE A 15 19.16 -1.36 36.85
N SER A 16 20.37 -0.81 36.99
CA SER A 16 20.82 -0.20 38.24
C SER A 16 20.26 1.21 38.44
N SER A 17 20.05 1.99 37.37
CA SER A 17 19.32 3.27 37.43
C SER A 17 17.80 3.08 37.57
N VAL A 18 17.24 2.02 36.97
CA VAL A 18 15.84 1.60 37.18
C VAL A 18 15.64 1.06 38.61
N LEU A 19 16.57 0.30 39.18
CA LEU A 19 16.47 -0.16 40.58
C LEU A 19 16.60 0.97 41.61
N LEU A 20 17.30 2.07 41.29
CA LEU A 20 17.35 3.27 42.14
C LEU A 20 16.10 4.15 42.02
N GLN A 21 15.39 4.10 40.90
CA GLN A 21 14.07 4.74 40.75
C GLN A 21 12.89 3.85 41.16
N TYR A 22 13.10 2.53 41.25
CA TYR A 22 12.08 1.52 41.56
C TYR A 22 12.46 0.66 42.78
N GLY A 23 13.01 1.28 43.82
CA GLY A 23 12.70 0.80 45.16
C GLY A 23 11.21 1.02 45.39
N TYR A 24 10.47 0.00 45.82
CA TYR A 24 9.04 0.08 46.19
C TYR A 24 8.84 1.00 47.43
N ALA A 25 9.27 2.25 47.36
CA ALA A 25 8.91 3.29 48.30
C ALA A 25 7.57 3.87 47.83
N GLN A 26 6.53 3.67 48.65
CA GLN A 26 5.27 4.38 48.49
C GLN A 26 5.57 5.89 48.60
N PRO A 27 5.29 6.71 47.57
CA PRO A 27 5.76 8.10 47.50
C PRO A 27 5.22 9.05 48.57
N ASN A 28 4.21 8.63 49.34
CA ASN A 28 3.56 9.46 50.37
C ASN A 28 4.21 9.37 51.75
N ILE A 29 5.26 8.56 51.92
CA ILE A 29 5.98 8.47 53.19
C ILE A 29 7.45 8.79 52.94
N PRO A 30 7.92 10.02 53.23
CA PRO A 30 9.32 10.35 53.05
C PRO A 30 10.20 9.40 53.89
N ASN A 31 11.27 8.93 53.25
CA ASN A 31 12.33 8.20 53.94
C ASN A 31 12.96 9.13 54.98
N VAL A 32 13.34 8.57 56.11
CA VAL A 32 14.07 9.31 57.15
C VAL A 32 15.54 9.06 56.88
N THR A 33 16.28 10.09 56.49
CA THR A 33 17.70 10.00 56.19
C THR A 33 18.54 10.78 57.20
N ALA A 34 19.75 10.31 57.43
CA ALA A 34 20.80 11.03 58.13
C ALA A 34 22.10 10.82 57.34
N ASP A 35 22.76 11.89 56.93
CA ASP A 35 23.98 11.87 56.13
C ASP A 35 25.19 12.42 56.90
N TYR A 36 26.38 11.95 56.52
CA TYR A 36 27.66 12.36 57.09
C TYR A 36 28.74 12.40 56.01
N VAL A 37 29.44 13.53 55.86
CA VAL A 37 30.56 13.69 54.92
C VAL A 37 31.83 13.11 55.54
N VAL A 38 32.44 12.12 54.89
CA VAL A 38 33.48 11.28 55.49
C VAL A 38 34.77 12.05 55.82
N ASN A 39 35.13 13.06 55.02
CA ASN A 39 36.29 13.94 55.27
C ASN A 39 36.17 14.69 56.63
N GLN A 40 34.96 14.92 57.14
CA GLN A 40 34.75 15.64 58.41
C GLN A 40 35.10 14.82 59.67
N TYR A 41 35.56 13.58 59.51
CA TYR A 41 35.93 12.72 60.64
C TYR A 41 37.23 13.19 61.32
N THR A 42 37.11 13.59 62.60
CA THR A 42 38.21 14.17 63.39
C THR A 42 38.79 13.24 64.46
N GLY A 43 38.49 11.93 64.39
CA GLY A 43 39.06 10.92 65.31
C GLY A 43 38.34 10.79 66.66
N GLY A 44 37.04 11.12 66.71
CA GLY A 44 36.17 10.91 67.87
C GLY A 44 34.83 10.26 67.47
N PRO A 45 34.00 9.81 68.44
CA PRO A 45 32.74 9.15 68.14
C PRO A 45 31.77 10.14 67.47
N ALA A 46 31.53 9.94 66.18
CA ALA A 46 30.45 10.58 65.43
C ALA A 46 29.32 9.56 65.31
N SER A 47 28.09 9.97 65.68
CA SER A 47 26.91 9.13 65.55
C SER A 47 25.90 9.76 64.61
N LEU A 48 25.23 8.92 63.84
CA LEU A 48 24.15 9.29 62.93
C LEU A 48 23.05 8.24 63.09
N GLY A 49 21.78 8.63 63.00
CA GLY A 49 20.71 7.69 63.26
C GLY A 49 19.37 8.16 62.73
N VAL A 50 18.52 7.18 62.49
CA VAL A 50 17.17 7.35 61.95
C VAL A 50 16.18 6.67 62.88
N ILE A 51 15.00 7.28 63.04
CA ILE A 51 13.90 6.74 63.82
C ILE A 51 12.59 6.99 63.09
N ASP A 52 11.71 5.99 63.05
CA ASP A 52 10.35 6.18 62.55
C ASP A 52 9.63 7.22 63.45
N PRO A 53 9.09 8.33 62.91
CA PRO A 53 8.32 9.30 63.69
C PRO A 53 7.10 8.72 64.42
N SER A 54 6.54 7.63 63.90
CA SER A 54 5.44 6.85 64.49
C SER A 54 5.92 5.69 65.37
N PHE A 55 7.21 5.58 65.68
CA PHE A 55 7.78 4.49 66.47
C PHE A 55 7.06 4.29 67.82
N SER A 56 6.63 5.39 68.46
CA SER A 56 5.86 5.35 69.71
C SER A 56 4.45 4.75 69.54
N ALA A 57 3.77 5.03 68.43
CA ALA A 57 2.45 4.48 68.11
C ALA A 57 2.53 2.99 67.70
N ILE A 58 3.61 2.61 66.99
CA ILE A 58 3.90 1.21 66.61
C ILE A 58 4.19 0.38 67.86
N ALA A 59 5.07 0.88 68.75
CA ALA A 59 5.40 0.23 70.02
C ALA A 59 4.23 0.23 71.02
N GLY A 60 3.25 1.11 70.85
CA GLY A 60 2.03 1.20 71.66
C GLY A 60 0.86 0.38 71.13
N GLY A 61 0.95 -0.19 69.92
CA GLY A 61 -0.15 -0.91 69.27
C GLY A 61 -1.35 -0.04 68.90
N THR A 62 -1.17 1.27 68.76
CA THR A 62 -2.24 2.25 68.45
C THR A 62 -2.15 2.81 67.03
N ALA A 63 -1.33 2.20 66.16
CA ALA A 63 -1.19 2.59 64.77
C ALA A 63 -2.47 2.27 63.95
N ASP A 64 -2.89 3.20 63.10
CA ASP A 64 -4.01 3.09 62.15
C ASP A 64 -3.57 2.53 60.78
N PHE A 65 -2.42 1.84 60.77
CA PHE A 65 -1.77 1.29 59.60
C PHE A 65 -1.13 -0.07 59.89
N ARG A 66 -0.78 -0.80 58.83
CA ARG A 66 0.05 -2.01 58.90
C ARG A 66 1.27 -1.83 58.00
N ASP A 67 2.44 -2.17 58.53
CA ASP A 67 3.71 -2.14 57.79
C ASP A 67 3.91 -3.47 57.05
N LYS A 68 4.18 -3.39 55.74
CA LYS A 68 4.64 -4.53 54.92
C LYS A 68 6.13 -4.75 55.10
N SER A 69 6.90 -3.67 55.21
CA SER A 69 8.33 -3.69 55.55
C SER A 69 8.76 -2.35 56.16
N ALA A 70 9.78 -2.39 56.99
CA ALA A 70 10.48 -1.22 57.50
C ALA A 70 11.96 -1.60 57.63
N ASP A 71 12.76 -1.16 56.66
CA ASP A 71 14.15 -1.58 56.53
C ASP A 71 15.07 -0.37 56.66
N VAL A 72 16.21 -0.54 57.32
CA VAL A 72 17.24 0.50 57.38
C VAL A 72 18.39 0.13 56.46
N LEU A 73 18.72 1.03 55.54
CA LEU A 73 19.87 0.97 54.67
C LEU A 73 21.00 1.81 55.26
N VAL A 74 22.15 1.21 55.54
CA VAL A 74 23.39 1.91 55.89
C VAL A 74 24.30 1.84 54.66
N SER A 75 24.61 2.97 54.03
CA SER A 75 25.36 3.00 52.77
C SER A 75 26.50 4.03 52.77
N LEU A 76 27.64 3.62 52.22
CA LEU A 76 28.78 4.47 51.89
C LEU A 76 28.80 4.62 50.36
N PHE A 77 28.82 5.84 49.85
CA PHE A 77 28.78 6.08 48.41
C PHE A 77 29.51 7.36 48.00
N ILE A 78 29.85 7.44 46.72
CA ILE A 78 30.35 8.63 46.06
C ILE A 78 29.15 9.41 45.50
N ASP A 79 28.95 10.65 45.93
CA ASP A 79 27.81 11.48 45.53
C ASP A 79 27.86 11.78 44.02
N PRO A 80 26.94 11.21 43.22
CA PRO A 80 26.96 11.37 41.77
C PRO A 80 26.62 12.81 41.33
N ASN A 81 26.08 13.65 42.22
CA ASN A 81 25.77 15.05 41.94
C ASN A 81 26.96 15.98 42.21
N ALA A 82 27.97 15.49 42.93
CA ALA A 82 29.19 16.24 43.17
C ALA A 82 30.09 16.13 41.93
N ASN A 83 30.32 17.28 41.28
CA ASN A 83 31.02 17.33 40.00
C ASN A 83 32.56 17.37 40.22
N ILE A 84 33.09 16.32 40.88
CA ILE A 84 34.50 16.24 41.30
C ILE A 84 35.27 15.27 40.41
N CYS A 85 36.39 15.73 39.84
CA CYS A 85 37.30 14.90 39.08
C CYS A 85 38.35 14.29 40.01
N TYR A 86 38.45 12.97 40.05
CA TYR A 86 39.47 12.25 40.82
C TYR A 86 40.80 12.26 40.04
N GLU A 87 41.84 12.89 40.61
CA GLU A 87 43.17 12.98 39.99
C GLU A 87 44.03 11.72 40.20
N GLY A 88 43.62 10.83 41.12
CA GLY A 88 44.30 9.57 41.44
C GLY A 88 43.34 8.50 41.97
N HIS A 89 43.85 7.28 42.14
CA HIS A 89 43.10 6.18 42.77
C HIS A 89 42.86 6.49 44.25
N VAL A 90 41.63 6.26 44.70
CA VAL A 90 41.23 6.41 46.10
C VAL A 90 40.36 5.23 46.50
N LYS A 91 40.74 4.55 47.58
CA LYS A 91 39.91 3.57 48.28
C LYS A 91 39.65 4.02 49.71
N VAL A 92 38.39 4.12 50.11
CA VAL A 92 37.96 4.55 51.45
C VAL A 92 37.21 3.42 52.12
N SER A 93 37.62 3.06 53.34
CA SER A 93 36.99 2.04 54.19
C SER A 93 36.57 2.65 55.52
N VAL A 94 35.31 2.44 55.91
CA VAL A 94 34.72 2.99 57.13
C VAL A 94 34.22 1.86 58.02
N ASP A 95 34.76 1.78 59.24
CA ASP A 95 34.35 0.84 60.27
C ASP A 95 33.22 1.44 61.11
N LEU A 96 32.12 0.69 61.27
CA LEU A 96 30.87 1.15 61.85
C LEU A 96 30.39 0.19 62.94
N GLU A 97 29.90 0.74 64.04
CA GLU A 97 29.03 0.03 64.99
C GLU A 97 27.59 0.42 64.69
N VAL A 98 26.75 -0.54 64.32
CA VAL A 98 25.34 -0.33 64.00
C VAL A 98 24.47 -0.89 65.10
N GLN A 99 23.67 -0.03 65.73
CA GLN A 99 22.68 -0.40 66.74
C GLN A 99 21.28 -0.20 66.18
N TYR A 100 20.52 -1.28 66.00
CA TYR A 100 19.16 -1.20 65.46
C TYR A 100 18.14 -1.91 66.36
N ARG A 101 16.87 -1.50 66.24
CA ARG A 101 15.74 -2.09 66.96
C ARG A 101 14.70 -2.59 65.99
N THR A 102 14.36 -3.87 66.12
CA THR A 102 13.22 -4.45 65.41
C THR A 102 11.96 -4.43 66.27
N VAL A 103 10.78 -4.53 65.66
CA VAL A 103 9.51 -4.67 66.39
C VAL A 103 8.95 -6.06 66.09
N ASN A 104 8.54 -6.81 67.12
CA ASN A 104 7.93 -8.13 66.94
C ASN A 104 6.49 -7.97 66.38
N PRO A 105 5.88 -8.97 65.69
CA PRO A 105 4.55 -8.86 65.08
C PRO A 105 3.38 -8.52 66.02
N PHE A 106 3.63 -8.49 67.33
CA PHE A 106 2.66 -8.15 68.39
C PHE A 106 2.90 -6.76 69.02
N GLY A 107 3.67 -5.88 68.37
CA GLY A 107 3.81 -4.48 68.75
C GLY A 107 4.71 -4.20 69.95
N SER A 108 5.48 -5.18 70.44
CA SER A 108 6.48 -4.95 71.49
C SER A 108 7.86 -4.70 70.88
N PRO A 109 8.59 -3.63 71.27
CA PRO A 109 9.94 -3.38 70.79
C PRO A 109 10.88 -4.50 71.25
N SER A 110 11.70 -5.02 70.33
CA SER A 110 12.76 -5.99 70.65
C SER A 110 13.93 -5.34 71.40
N SER A 111 14.81 -6.16 71.98
CA SER A 111 16.10 -5.72 72.51
C SER A 111 16.96 -5.09 71.42
N VAL A 112 17.77 -4.07 71.77
CA VAL A 112 18.75 -3.47 70.85
C VAL A 112 19.71 -4.56 70.35
N ILE A 113 19.87 -4.64 69.03
CA ILE A 113 20.85 -5.51 68.37
C ILE A 113 22.02 -4.63 67.93
N THR A 114 23.24 -5.08 68.21
CA THR A 114 24.48 -4.38 67.83
C THR A 114 25.28 -5.26 66.87
N GLU A 115 25.66 -4.71 65.72
CA GLU A 115 26.49 -5.35 64.69
C GLU A 115 27.67 -4.43 64.35
N TYR A 116 28.83 -5.02 64.04
CA TYR A 116 30.01 -4.28 63.58
C TYR A 116 30.22 -4.60 62.10
N ILE A 117 30.28 -3.57 61.26
CA ILE A 117 30.43 -3.71 59.80
C ILE A 117 31.52 -2.76 59.28
N THR A 118 32.09 -3.11 58.13
CA THR A 118 32.99 -2.23 57.37
C THR A 118 32.37 -2.01 56.00
N LEU A 119 32.26 -0.75 55.57
CA LEU A 119 31.81 -0.37 54.23
C LEU A 119 32.98 0.26 53.46
N GLU A 120 33.10 -0.05 52.18
CA GLU A 120 34.22 0.38 51.33
C GLU A 120 33.72 0.99 50.02
N VAL A 121 34.41 2.01 49.53
CA VAL A 121 34.27 2.56 48.16
C VAL A 121 35.64 2.71 47.52
N GLU A 122 35.73 2.51 46.20
CA GLU A 122 36.98 2.56 45.43
C GLU A 122 36.73 3.23 44.08
N LYS A 123 37.59 4.19 43.70
CA LYS A 123 37.52 4.89 42.42
C LYS A 123 38.90 5.02 41.78
N SER A 124 39.04 4.62 40.51
CA SER A 124 40.30 4.72 39.75
C SER A 124 40.15 5.49 38.42
N PRO A 125 40.89 6.60 38.20
CA PRO A 125 40.79 7.37 36.96
C PRO A 125 41.54 6.78 35.75
N LEU A 126 42.40 5.76 35.93
CA LEU A 126 43.39 5.36 34.92
C LEU A 126 43.15 4.00 34.22
N LEU A 127 42.15 3.20 34.61
CA LEU A 127 41.93 1.89 34.01
C LEU A 127 40.43 1.52 33.91
N LEU A 128 39.95 1.16 32.71
CA LEU A 128 38.67 0.48 32.46
C LEU A 128 38.67 -0.99 32.96
N THR A 129 39.41 -1.30 34.03
CA THR A 129 39.47 -2.63 34.65
C THR A 129 38.66 -2.61 35.95
N GLU A 130 37.49 -3.24 35.95
CA GLU A 130 36.70 -3.87 37.04
C GLU A 130 36.79 -3.41 38.53
N ARG A 131 37.40 -2.29 38.91
CA ARG A 131 37.66 -1.90 40.31
C ARG A 131 36.92 -0.65 40.82
N ASP A 132 35.99 -0.09 40.05
CA ASP A 132 35.16 1.00 40.57
C ASP A 132 34.04 0.42 41.45
N LEU A 133 34.13 0.65 42.76
CA LEU A 133 33.09 0.37 43.75
C LEU A 133 32.53 1.70 44.25
N GLU A 134 31.54 2.25 43.54
CA GLU A 134 31.00 3.58 43.81
C GLU A 134 30.01 3.61 44.98
N ARG A 135 29.50 2.45 45.41
CA ARG A 135 28.57 2.30 46.53
C ARG A 135 28.69 0.96 47.22
N SER A 136 28.73 0.97 48.54
CA SER A 136 28.63 -0.21 49.41
C SER A 136 27.56 0.00 50.47
N PHE A 137 26.76 -1.02 50.78
CA PHE A 137 25.63 -0.89 51.68
C PHE A 137 25.28 -2.18 52.42
N LYS A 138 24.58 -2.02 53.55
CA LYS A 138 23.99 -3.09 54.35
C LYS A 138 22.54 -2.78 54.67
N VAL A 139 21.66 -3.77 54.49
CA VAL A 139 20.23 -3.67 54.80
C VAL A 139 19.92 -4.39 56.11
N TYR A 140 19.23 -3.70 57.02
CA TYR A 140 18.70 -4.23 58.27
C TYR A 140 17.19 -4.31 58.17
N LYS A 141 16.66 -5.54 58.08
CA LYS A 141 15.23 -5.78 57.92
C LYS A 141 14.44 -5.56 59.21
N ASP A 142 13.20 -5.11 59.06
CA ASP A 142 12.26 -4.85 60.15
C ASP A 142 12.79 -3.90 61.24
N ALA A 143 13.71 -3.00 60.88
CA ALA A 143 14.38 -2.05 61.75
C ALA A 143 13.66 -0.69 61.72
N TYR A 144 13.05 -0.30 62.84
CA TYR A 144 12.30 0.96 62.94
C TYR A 144 13.10 2.10 63.58
N LYS A 145 14.28 1.76 64.11
CA LYS A 145 15.26 2.69 64.66
C LYS A 145 16.64 2.13 64.42
N CYS A 146 17.57 2.96 63.95
CA CYS A 146 18.97 2.62 63.78
C CYS A 146 19.86 3.80 64.19
N GLU A 147 20.95 3.50 64.88
CA GLU A 147 21.99 4.45 65.28
C GLU A 147 23.34 3.83 64.90
N VAL A 148 24.12 4.57 64.13
CA VAL A 148 25.41 4.15 63.58
C VAL A 148 26.48 5.03 64.19
N ASN A 149 27.47 4.40 64.81
CA ASN A 149 28.66 5.06 65.34
C ASN A 149 29.85 4.78 64.42
N ILE A 150 30.52 5.84 63.97
CA ILE A 150 31.73 5.73 63.16
C ILE A 150 32.92 5.44 64.08
N LEU A 151 33.51 4.25 63.92
CA LEU A 151 34.63 3.78 64.74
C LEU A 151 35.98 4.21 64.17
N ALA A 152 36.15 4.08 62.85
CA ALA A 152 37.37 4.46 62.15
C ALA A 152 37.09 4.76 60.68
N VAL A 153 37.87 5.66 60.09
CA VAL A 153 37.92 5.94 58.65
C VAL A 153 39.35 5.72 58.20
N THR A 154 39.55 4.90 57.17
CA THR A 154 40.84 4.67 56.53
C THR A 154 40.72 4.91 55.04
N ALA A 155 41.74 5.52 54.45
CA ALA A 155 41.79 5.76 53.01
C ALA A 155 43.18 5.39 52.49
N GLU A 156 43.26 4.77 51.31
CA GLU A 156 44.49 4.29 50.69
C GLU A 156 44.55 4.59 49.18
N ASP A 157 45.77 4.78 48.66
CA ASP A 157 46.06 4.93 47.23
C ASP A 157 46.32 3.57 46.53
N GLU A 158 46.60 3.58 45.22
CA GLU A 158 46.86 2.37 44.42
C GLU A 158 48.05 1.52 44.94
N ASN A 159 48.94 2.12 45.71
CA ASN A 159 50.12 1.48 46.29
C ASN A 159 49.92 1.04 47.76
N GLY A 160 48.72 1.26 48.33
CA GLY A 160 48.40 0.96 49.72
C GLY A 160 48.96 1.99 50.72
N ASN A 161 49.33 3.19 50.28
CA ASN A 161 49.74 4.27 51.18
C ASN A 161 48.51 4.95 51.78
N SER A 162 48.56 5.27 53.08
CA SER A 162 47.45 5.95 53.76
C SER A 162 47.27 7.40 53.30
N ILE A 163 46.03 7.75 52.94
CA ILE A 163 45.56 9.11 52.65
C ILE A 163 45.04 9.71 53.97
N ALA A 164 45.40 10.97 54.28
CA ALA A 164 44.90 11.64 55.48
C ALA A 164 43.39 11.93 55.35
N THR A 165 42.64 11.86 56.45
CA THR A 165 41.18 12.05 56.42
C THR A 165 40.73 13.40 55.85
N GLY A 166 41.54 14.45 56.07
CA GLY A 166 41.33 15.80 55.51
C GLY A 166 41.45 15.89 53.97
N ASP A 167 42.14 14.93 53.36
CA ASP A 167 42.42 14.87 51.93
C ASP A 167 41.47 13.91 51.19
N ILE A 168 40.53 13.29 51.91
CA ILE A 168 39.46 12.48 51.30
C ILE A 168 38.51 13.41 50.54
N PRO A 169 38.11 13.10 49.30
CA PRO A 169 37.10 13.88 48.57
C PRO A 169 35.78 14.06 49.36
N ASP A 170 35.18 15.25 49.27
CA ASP A 170 33.98 15.64 50.04
C ASP A 170 32.66 15.10 49.45
N ASP A 171 32.72 14.47 48.29
CA ASP A 171 31.64 13.72 47.66
C ASP A 171 31.46 12.31 48.25
N ILE A 172 32.41 11.81 49.06
CA ILE A 172 32.25 10.52 49.74
C ILE A 172 31.40 10.70 51.01
N ARG A 173 30.21 10.07 51.00
CA ARG A 173 29.20 10.23 52.05
C ARG A 173 28.77 8.89 52.65
N LEU A 174 28.56 8.91 53.95
CA LEU A 174 27.89 7.85 54.70
C LEU A 174 26.45 8.27 54.96
N GLU A 175 25.49 7.46 54.54
CA GLU A 175 24.06 7.71 54.71
C GLU A 175 23.39 6.54 55.42
N VAL A 176 22.50 6.88 56.33
CA VAL A 176 21.54 5.93 56.90
C VAL A 176 20.15 6.37 56.52
N GLU A 177 19.41 5.45 55.90
CA GLU A 177 18.09 5.67 55.35
C GLU A 177 17.12 4.64 55.92
N LEU A 178 16.02 5.11 56.52
CA LEU A 178 14.87 4.27 56.87
C LEU A 178 13.88 4.27 55.71
N GLN A 179 13.72 3.11 55.06
CA GLN A 179 12.75 2.85 54.00
C GLN A 179 11.58 2.04 54.57
N ARG A 180 10.35 2.42 54.25
CA ARG A 180 9.15 1.75 54.81
C ARG A 180 8.02 1.68 53.81
N THR A 181 7.34 0.54 53.80
CA THR A 181 6.14 0.30 53.02
C THR A 181 4.98 0.07 53.98
N ARG A 182 4.02 1.00 54.01
CA ARG A 182 2.92 1.06 54.98
C ARG A 182 1.59 1.22 54.29
N TYR A 183 0.59 0.46 54.73
CA TYR A 183 -0.78 0.54 54.24
C TYR A 183 -1.73 0.95 55.37
N TYR A 184 -2.49 2.02 55.14
CA TYR A 184 -3.47 2.52 56.09
C TYR A 184 -4.83 1.85 55.86
N THR A 185 -5.62 1.72 56.92
CA THR A 185 -6.99 1.20 56.81
C THR A 185 -7.92 2.18 56.11
N ILE A 186 -8.86 1.67 55.31
CA ILE A 186 -9.87 2.49 54.64
C ILE A 186 -10.82 3.08 55.71
N PRO A 187 -10.96 4.41 55.82
CA PRO A 187 -11.88 5.03 56.76
C PRO A 187 -13.34 4.75 56.36
N SER A 188 -14.25 4.65 57.34
CA SER A 188 -15.67 4.34 57.13
C SER A 188 -16.51 5.50 56.55
N SER A 189 -15.90 6.63 56.19
CA SER A 189 -16.55 7.81 55.61
C SER A 189 -16.25 7.91 54.11
N PRO A 190 -17.20 8.39 53.27
CA PRO A 190 -16.99 8.48 51.84
C PRO A 190 -15.79 9.40 51.49
N PRO A 191 -14.88 8.98 50.59
CA PRO A 191 -13.68 9.71 50.21
C PRO A 191 -13.94 10.87 49.24
N ALA A 192 -12.87 11.64 49.00
CA ALA A 192 -12.85 12.89 48.25
C ALA A 192 -13.25 12.74 46.76
N GLN A 193 -13.94 13.77 46.27
CA GLN A 193 -14.39 13.94 44.89
C GLN A 193 -13.22 14.26 43.93
N VAL A 194 -13.41 14.04 42.62
CA VAL A 194 -12.55 14.66 41.59
C VAL A 194 -12.68 16.17 41.75
N THR A 195 -11.57 16.87 41.95
CA THR A 195 -11.59 18.28 42.37
C THR A 195 -11.65 19.25 41.21
N SER A 196 -11.03 18.89 40.08
CA SER A 196 -11.19 19.67 38.86
C SER A 196 -10.85 18.89 37.60
N PHE A 197 -11.65 19.12 36.56
CA PHE A 197 -11.22 19.04 35.17
C PHE A 197 -10.66 20.41 34.79
N MET A 198 -9.41 20.48 34.36
CA MET A 198 -8.83 21.70 33.84
C MET A 198 -8.39 21.48 32.40
N MET A 199 -8.94 22.29 31.49
CA MET A 199 -8.23 22.62 30.26
C MET A 199 -7.32 23.81 30.57
N PRO A 200 -6.10 23.86 30.02
CA PRO A 200 -5.34 25.10 29.98
C PRO A 200 -6.22 26.23 29.44
N ASN A 201 -6.27 27.35 30.17
CA ASN A 201 -7.23 28.43 30.00
C ASN A 201 -7.36 28.91 28.53
N PRO A 202 -8.54 28.82 27.87
CA PRO A 202 -8.71 29.28 26.49
C PRO A 202 -8.64 30.80 26.32
N LEU A 203 -8.90 31.57 27.39
CA LEU A 203 -9.12 33.03 27.33
C LEU A 203 -7.89 33.88 27.65
N GLU A 204 -6.76 33.29 28.08
CA GLU A 204 -5.50 34.04 28.28
C GLU A 204 -4.54 33.99 27.07
N GLN A 205 -4.89 33.31 25.96
CA GLN A 205 -4.03 33.22 24.77
C GLN A 205 -4.81 33.24 23.44
N ILE A 206 -5.74 34.19 23.28
CA ILE A 206 -6.45 34.39 22.01
C ILE A 206 -5.48 34.70 20.83
N ASP A 207 -4.24 35.14 21.09
CA ASP A 207 -3.24 35.44 20.04
C ASP A 207 -2.05 34.46 19.94
N ARG A 208 -2.04 33.32 20.66
CA ARG A 208 -0.84 32.44 20.66
C ARG A 208 -1.07 30.93 20.75
N TYR A 209 -1.88 30.38 19.85
CA TYR A 209 -2.05 28.94 19.64
C TYR A 209 -2.69 28.17 20.82
N ASN A 210 -3.82 27.51 20.56
CA ASN A 210 -4.33 26.37 21.35
C ASN A 210 -3.27 25.26 21.38
N ARG A 211 -2.47 25.19 22.46
CA ARG A 211 -1.22 24.42 22.56
C ARG A 211 -1.32 23.09 23.32
N ASP A 212 -2.51 22.63 23.73
CA ASP A 212 -2.68 21.42 24.55
C ASP A 212 -3.89 20.57 24.12
N ASN A 213 -3.67 19.50 23.34
CA ASN A 213 -4.70 18.48 23.04
C ASN A 213 -4.83 17.47 24.19
N VAL A 214 -4.85 17.96 25.43
CA VAL A 214 -4.83 17.12 26.63
C VAL A 214 -5.75 17.74 27.67
N VAL A 215 -6.63 16.92 28.24
CA VAL A 215 -7.43 17.25 29.42
C VAL A 215 -6.66 16.85 30.66
N VAL A 216 -6.49 17.79 31.59
CA VAL A 216 -5.86 17.51 32.88
C VAL A 216 -6.94 17.21 33.90
N VAL A 217 -6.94 16.00 34.43
CA VAL A 217 -7.81 15.57 35.52
C VAL A 217 -7.03 15.62 36.82
N ARG A 218 -7.56 16.31 37.84
CA ARG A 218 -6.96 16.37 39.17
C ARG A 218 -7.93 15.91 40.24
N TRP A 219 -7.41 15.22 41.26
CA TRP A 219 -8.15 14.80 42.42
C TRP A 219 -7.39 15.09 43.71
N ASN A 220 -8.11 15.06 44.85
CA ASN A 220 -7.49 15.17 46.16
C ASN A 220 -6.74 13.89 46.51
N THR A 221 -5.55 14.03 47.10
CA THR A 221 -4.85 12.88 47.65
C THR A 221 -5.58 12.34 48.88
N LEU A 222 -5.72 11.03 48.93
CA LEU A 222 -6.24 10.26 50.05
C LEU A 222 -5.04 9.76 50.88
N PRO A 223 -4.93 10.13 52.17
CA PRO A 223 -3.80 9.70 53.01
C PRO A 223 -3.63 8.18 53.12
N TRP A 224 -4.71 7.43 52.90
CA TRP A 224 -4.74 5.97 52.99
C TRP A 224 -4.57 5.24 51.66
N ALA A 225 -4.61 5.95 50.52
CA ALA A 225 -4.49 5.33 49.20
C ALA A 225 -3.01 5.05 48.89
N ALA A 226 -2.73 3.80 48.52
CA ALA A 226 -1.43 3.37 48.03
C ALA A 226 -1.30 3.51 46.50
N GLU A 227 -2.43 3.47 45.81
CA GLU A 227 -2.59 3.72 44.38
C GLU A 227 -3.96 4.38 44.14
N TYR A 228 -4.13 5.02 43.00
CA TYR A 228 -5.44 5.44 42.51
C TYR A 228 -5.80 4.67 41.25
N GLU A 229 -7.06 4.25 41.17
CA GLU A 229 -7.66 3.85 39.90
C GLU A 229 -8.47 5.01 39.35
N LEU A 230 -8.06 5.49 38.18
CA LEU A 230 -8.78 6.50 37.40
C LEU A 230 -9.49 5.79 36.25
N GLU A 231 -10.77 6.09 36.06
CA GLU A 231 -11.58 5.57 34.97
C GLU A 231 -12.31 6.70 34.27
N TRP A 232 -12.28 6.73 32.94
CA TRP A 232 -12.99 7.73 32.15
C TRP A 232 -13.67 7.13 30.92
N ILE A 233 -14.72 7.81 30.47
CA ILE A 233 -15.51 7.46 29.30
C ILE A 233 -15.81 8.71 28.50
N PHE A 234 -15.89 8.55 27.18
CA PHE A 234 -16.41 9.57 26.28
C PHE A 234 -17.85 9.23 25.89
N VAL A 235 -18.75 10.21 26.03
CA VAL A 235 -20.16 10.11 25.67
C VAL A 235 -20.44 11.17 24.61
N GLU A 236 -20.76 10.72 23.40
CA GLU A 236 -21.09 11.61 22.29
C GLU A 236 -22.40 12.37 22.54
N ASP A 237 -22.48 13.63 22.09
CA ASP A 237 -23.70 14.45 22.22
C ASP A 237 -24.44 14.65 20.89
N PHE A 238 -24.19 13.82 19.86
CA PHE A 238 -24.88 13.93 18.57
C PHE A 238 -26.36 13.58 18.68
N GLY A 239 -27.23 14.49 18.24
CA GLY A 239 -28.66 14.24 18.08
C GLY A 239 -29.00 13.65 16.71
N THR A 240 -30.31 13.57 16.42
CA THR A 240 -30.83 13.15 15.10
C THR A 240 -30.46 14.11 13.96
N SER A 241 -29.98 15.30 14.29
CA SER A 241 -29.35 16.26 13.38
C SER A 241 -27.96 16.60 13.90
N LEU A 242 -26.96 16.62 13.00
CA LEU A 242 -25.57 17.00 13.31
C LEU A 242 -25.44 18.43 13.87
N SER A 243 -26.47 19.27 13.75
CA SER A 243 -26.50 20.65 14.26
C SER A 243 -27.10 20.82 15.65
N THR A 244 -27.74 19.79 16.21
CA THR A 244 -28.47 19.89 17.49
C THR A 244 -27.96 18.85 18.48
N PRO A 245 -27.15 19.26 19.48
CA PRO A 245 -26.66 18.33 20.49
C PRO A 245 -27.76 17.82 21.42
N VAL A 246 -27.65 16.58 21.87
CA VAL A 246 -28.48 15.99 22.93
C VAL A 246 -28.13 16.62 24.27
N LEU A 247 -29.13 16.86 25.12
CA LEU A 247 -28.93 17.44 26.45
C LEU A 247 -28.29 16.42 27.42
N PRO A 248 -27.45 16.87 28.39
CA PRO A 248 -26.74 15.98 29.31
C PRO A 248 -27.60 15.02 30.14
N ASP A 249 -28.84 15.39 30.42
CA ASP A 249 -29.81 14.60 31.19
C ASP A 249 -30.39 13.42 30.39
N ALA A 250 -30.21 13.41 29.08
CA ALA A 250 -30.61 12.33 28.19
C ALA A 250 -29.43 11.47 27.70
N LEU A 251 -28.20 11.76 28.15
CA LEU A 251 -26.98 11.06 27.75
C LEU A 251 -26.57 10.02 28.80
N PRO A 252 -26.79 8.71 28.59
CA PRO A 252 -26.44 7.69 29.56
C PRO A 252 -24.92 7.51 29.69
N VAL A 253 -24.45 7.27 30.92
CA VAL A 253 -23.05 7.01 31.26
C VAL A 253 -22.92 5.59 31.83
N GLN A 254 -22.14 4.73 31.17
CA GLN A 254 -21.90 3.36 31.62
C GLN A 254 -20.41 3.01 31.64
N PHE A 255 -19.83 2.93 32.83
CA PHE A 255 -18.41 2.63 33.01
C PHE A 255 -18.03 1.14 32.83
N LYS A 256 -19.00 0.23 32.69
CA LYS A 256 -18.73 -1.21 32.69
C LYS A 256 -18.17 -1.73 31.37
N ASP A 257 -18.68 -1.23 30.25
CA ASP A 257 -18.46 -1.85 28.94
C ASP A 257 -17.53 -1.03 28.01
N ASN A 258 -17.36 0.28 28.26
CA ASN A 258 -16.67 1.17 27.31
C ASN A 258 -15.79 2.26 27.97
N ALA A 259 -15.32 2.04 29.20
CA ALA A 259 -14.45 2.98 29.89
C ALA A 259 -12.98 2.59 29.78
N SER A 260 -12.12 3.61 29.69
CA SER A 260 -10.68 3.47 29.85
C SER A 260 -10.31 3.55 31.32
N ARG A 261 -9.46 2.64 31.81
CA ARG A 261 -9.03 2.58 33.20
C ARG A 261 -7.51 2.54 33.31
N VAL A 262 -6.95 3.32 34.23
CA VAL A 262 -5.51 3.34 34.55
C VAL A 262 -5.30 3.27 36.06
N ARG A 263 -4.20 2.65 36.48
CA ARG A 263 -3.69 2.71 37.85
C ARG A 263 -2.51 3.66 37.90
N VAL A 264 -2.54 4.60 38.85
CA VAL A 264 -1.48 5.58 39.06
C VAL A 264 -0.99 5.50 40.51
N PRO A 265 0.31 5.77 40.76
CA PRO A 265 0.88 5.70 42.09
C PRO A 265 0.32 6.79 43.02
N ALA A 266 0.42 6.59 44.33
CA ALA A 266 -0.12 7.54 45.32
C ALA A 266 0.52 8.94 45.30
N SER A 267 1.73 9.10 44.74
CA SER A 267 2.35 10.41 44.46
C SER A 267 1.59 11.22 43.43
N GLN A 268 0.90 10.54 42.52
CA GLN A 268 0.31 11.15 41.35
C GLN A 268 -1.18 11.40 41.61
N ASN A 269 -1.55 12.67 41.71
CA ASN A 269 -2.94 13.12 41.85
C ASN A 269 -3.47 13.86 40.62
N THR A 270 -2.72 13.79 39.52
CA THR A 270 -2.99 14.46 38.25
C THR A 270 -2.78 13.48 37.11
N PHE A 271 -3.69 13.45 36.14
CA PHE A 271 -3.57 12.62 34.94
C PHE A 271 -3.93 13.40 33.68
N HIS A 272 -3.22 13.12 32.61
CA HIS A 272 -3.33 13.80 31.32
C HIS A 272 -4.04 12.89 30.30
N ILE A 273 -5.31 13.18 29.99
CA ILE A 273 -6.12 12.44 29.01
C ILE A 273 -5.96 13.09 27.63
N PRO A 274 -5.46 12.39 26.60
CA PRO A 274 -5.40 12.92 25.23
C PRO A 274 -6.80 13.22 24.66
N ILE A 275 -6.99 14.40 24.07
CA ILE A 275 -8.24 14.77 23.39
C ILE A 275 -8.19 14.26 21.96
N VAL A 276 -8.85 13.12 21.73
CA VAL A 276 -9.07 12.52 20.41
C VAL A 276 -10.55 12.42 20.04
N TYR A 277 -11.42 12.89 20.93
CA TYR A 277 -12.85 12.69 20.84
C TYR A 277 -13.52 13.78 19.99
N THR A 278 -14.68 13.43 19.44
CA THR A 278 -15.59 14.33 18.72
C THR A 278 -16.39 15.20 19.71
N ASN A 279 -17.51 15.78 19.28
CA ASN A 279 -18.41 16.49 20.17
C ASN A 279 -19.04 15.56 21.21
N GLY A 280 -18.93 15.93 22.49
CA GLY A 280 -19.52 15.17 23.57
C GLY A 280 -18.96 15.54 24.95
N TYR A 281 -19.04 14.61 25.88
CA TYR A 281 -18.57 14.77 27.25
C TYR A 281 -17.57 13.68 27.61
N VAL A 282 -16.46 14.09 28.22
CA VAL A 282 -15.58 13.18 28.94
C VAL A 282 -16.04 13.17 30.40
N VAL A 283 -16.38 11.99 30.91
CA VAL A 283 -16.78 11.78 32.31
C VAL A 283 -15.75 10.88 32.96
N ALA A 284 -15.21 11.27 34.12
CA ALA A 284 -14.23 10.47 34.85
C ALA A 284 -14.56 10.31 36.33
N ARG A 285 -14.09 9.20 36.89
CA ARG A 285 -14.17 8.86 38.31
C ARG A 285 -12.86 8.28 38.80
N VAL A 286 -12.57 8.50 40.08
CA VAL A 286 -11.35 8.01 40.73
C VAL A 286 -11.70 7.27 42.01
N ARG A 287 -10.93 6.24 42.37
CA ARG A 287 -10.98 5.61 43.69
C ARG A 287 -9.57 5.39 44.23
N GLY A 288 -9.43 5.45 45.55
CA GLY A 288 -8.22 5.00 46.23
C GLY A 288 -8.19 3.48 46.32
N VAL A 289 -7.03 2.90 46.11
CA VAL A 289 -6.74 1.48 46.31
C VAL A 289 -5.66 1.38 47.38
N THR A 290 -5.85 0.52 48.36
CA THR A 290 -4.84 0.17 49.36
C THR A 290 -4.63 -1.34 49.36
N ARG A 291 -3.64 -1.84 50.10
CA ARG A 291 -3.40 -3.29 50.23
C ARG A 291 -3.88 -3.80 51.59
N GLY A 292 -4.39 -5.02 51.59
CA GLY A 292 -4.94 -5.70 52.75
C GLY A 292 -4.65 -7.20 52.76
N GLY A 293 -5.40 -7.93 53.58
CA GLY A 293 -5.16 -9.36 53.80
C GLY A 293 -4.05 -9.66 54.82
N PRO A 294 -3.72 -10.94 55.03
CA PRO A 294 -2.70 -11.36 55.99
C PRO A 294 -1.30 -10.91 55.60
N GLU A 295 -1.00 -10.93 54.29
CA GLU A 295 0.33 -10.63 53.72
C GLU A 295 0.42 -9.22 53.09
N LEU A 296 -0.65 -8.41 53.18
CA LEU A 296 -0.71 -7.06 52.59
C LEU A 296 -0.46 -7.04 51.07
N GLU A 297 -1.02 -8.04 50.38
CA GLU A 297 -0.93 -8.18 48.92
C GLU A 297 -2.29 -8.06 48.23
N ASP A 298 -3.40 -8.22 48.96
CA ASP A 298 -4.74 -8.16 48.39
C ASP A 298 -5.17 -6.71 48.15
N ASP A 299 -5.70 -6.43 46.95
CA ASP A 299 -6.27 -5.13 46.64
C ASP A 299 -7.55 -4.87 47.46
N LEU A 300 -7.52 -3.82 48.27
CA LEU A 300 -8.69 -3.26 48.93
C LEU A 300 -9.13 -1.98 48.21
N PHE A 301 -10.27 -2.06 47.55
CA PHE A 301 -10.84 -0.95 46.79
C PHE A 301 -11.66 -0.03 47.69
N GLY A 302 -11.34 1.26 47.71
CA GLY A 302 -12.24 2.27 48.22
C GLY A 302 -13.43 2.51 47.29
N PRO A 303 -14.46 3.22 47.75
CA PRO A 303 -15.59 3.60 46.91
C PRO A 303 -15.15 4.60 45.83
N TRP A 304 -15.84 4.58 44.69
CA TRP A 304 -15.62 5.52 43.60
C TRP A 304 -16.07 6.94 43.97
N SER A 305 -15.36 7.94 43.44
CA SER A 305 -15.75 9.36 43.56
C SER A 305 -17.12 9.66 42.96
N PHE A 306 -17.53 8.86 41.97
CA PHE A 306 -18.82 8.91 41.29
C PHE A 306 -19.26 7.47 40.99
N ASP A 307 -20.40 7.04 41.54
CA ASP A 307 -20.93 5.70 41.36
C ASP A 307 -22.46 5.67 41.32
N HIS A 308 -22.98 4.53 40.89
CA HIS A 308 -24.41 4.27 40.72
C HIS A 308 -25.12 4.21 42.09
N THR A 309 -25.72 5.31 42.53
CA THR A 309 -26.34 5.40 43.88
C THR A 309 -27.79 4.89 43.93
N ASN A 310 -28.49 4.77 42.79
CA ASN A 310 -29.92 4.38 42.71
C ASN A 310 -30.18 3.47 41.50
N SER A 311 -31.29 2.72 41.45
CA SER A 311 -31.61 1.70 40.41
C SER A 311 -31.87 2.21 38.97
N GLY A 312 -31.60 3.47 38.63
CA GLY A 312 -31.83 4.07 37.30
C GLY A 312 -30.53 4.38 36.56
N ALA A 313 -30.57 4.46 35.22
CA ALA A 313 -29.37 4.74 34.42
C ALA A 313 -28.74 6.10 34.78
N LEU A 314 -27.44 6.10 35.09
CA LEU A 314 -26.66 7.34 35.26
C LEU A 314 -26.60 8.11 33.95
N THR A 315 -26.69 9.43 34.05
CA THR A 315 -26.56 10.35 32.91
C THR A 315 -25.35 11.27 33.08
N VAL A 316 -24.97 11.98 32.02
CA VAL A 316 -23.93 13.00 32.10
C VAL A 316 -24.33 14.11 33.08
N ASP A 317 -25.63 14.38 33.27
CA ASP A 317 -26.06 15.40 34.22
C ASP A 317 -25.81 14.99 35.69
N ASP A 318 -25.96 13.70 36.02
CA ASP A 318 -25.74 13.15 37.36
C ASP A 318 -24.27 13.24 37.82
N ALA A 319 -23.32 13.35 36.88
CA ALA A 319 -21.91 13.50 37.20
C ALA A 319 -21.63 14.91 37.80
N PRO A 320 -20.90 15.00 38.93
CA PRO A 320 -20.48 16.27 39.51
C PRO A 320 -19.72 17.14 38.50
N LEU A 321 -19.76 18.47 38.67
CA LEU A 321 -19.04 19.41 37.78
C LEU A 321 -17.53 19.13 37.68
N GLY A 322 -16.93 18.66 38.78
CA GLY A 322 -15.52 18.23 38.81
C GLY A 322 -15.27 16.86 38.18
N SER A 323 -16.30 16.15 37.70
CA SER A 323 -16.25 14.79 37.15
C SER A 323 -16.67 14.72 35.67
N LYS A 324 -17.04 15.85 35.04
CA LYS A 324 -17.43 15.93 33.63
C LYS A 324 -16.83 17.15 32.93
N LEU A 325 -16.51 16.99 31.64
CA LEU A 325 -16.03 18.07 30.78
C LEU A 325 -16.58 17.90 29.37
N ARG A 326 -17.23 18.96 28.84
CA ARG A 326 -17.64 18.97 27.44
C ARG A 326 -16.43 19.21 26.53
N VAL A 327 -16.29 18.41 25.48
CA VAL A 327 -15.27 18.50 24.44
C VAL A 327 -15.96 18.64 23.07
N GLY A 328 -15.33 19.31 22.09
CA GLY A 328 -15.95 19.49 20.77
C GLY A 328 -15.08 20.10 19.67
N PHE A 329 -15.66 20.23 18.46
CA PHE A 329 -15.00 20.51 17.15
C PHE A 329 -14.03 21.68 17.10
N GLY A 330 -14.09 22.66 18.02
CA GLY A 330 -13.08 23.71 18.13
C GLY A 330 -11.73 23.22 18.69
N ASN A 331 -11.71 22.02 19.28
CA ASN A 331 -10.59 21.48 20.06
C ASN A 331 -9.99 20.18 19.47
N SER A 332 -10.60 19.60 18.43
CA SER A 332 -10.11 18.36 17.79
C SER A 332 -9.45 18.69 16.45
N TYR A 333 -8.12 18.69 16.42
CA TYR A 333 -7.32 18.81 15.18
C TYR A 333 -7.35 17.54 14.30
N LEU A 334 -8.21 16.57 14.63
CA LEU A 334 -8.52 15.42 13.79
C LEU A 334 -9.45 15.90 12.68
N LEU A 335 -8.79 16.48 11.70
CA LEU A 335 -9.23 17.01 10.40
C LEU A 335 -10.49 16.34 9.88
N ASN A 336 -11.52 17.14 9.61
CA ASN A 336 -12.79 16.74 8.98
C ASN A 336 -12.66 16.13 7.57
N HIS A 337 -11.44 15.85 7.09
CA HIS A 337 -11.16 15.40 5.73
C HIS A 337 -9.99 14.39 5.63
N ILE A 338 -9.51 13.78 6.73
CA ILE A 338 -8.44 12.77 6.68
C ILE A 338 -8.86 11.50 7.43
N ASN A 339 -8.66 10.35 6.80
CA ASN A 339 -8.86 9.05 7.44
C ASN A 339 -7.79 8.86 8.51
N ALA A 340 -8.19 8.77 9.77
CA ALA A 340 -7.26 8.64 10.89
C ALA A 340 -7.66 7.48 11.80
N GLN A 341 -6.65 6.73 12.25
CA GLN A 341 -6.80 5.73 13.30
C GLN A 341 -6.04 6.19 14.54
N TYR A 342 -6.70 6.14 15.69
CA TYR A 342 -6.07 6.37 16.99
C TYR A 342 -5.80 5.04 17.69
N THR A 343 -4.60 4.88 18.23
CA THR A 343 -4.25 3.76 19.10
C THR A 343 -3.50 4.29 20.30
N VAL A 344 -3.89 3.86 21.49
CA VAL A 344 -3.18 4.17 22.73
C VAL A 344 -2.74 2.90 23.41
N SER A 345 -1.47 2.81 23.77
CA SER A 345 -0.92 1.73 24.58
C SER A 345 -0.76 2.20 26.02
N PHE A 346 -1.13 1.35 26.97
CA PHE A 346 -1.01 1.60 28.40
C PHE A 346 0.04 0.69 29.01
N SER A 347 0.78 1.22 29.97
CA SER A 347 1.73 0.48 30.80
C SER A 347 1.48 0.80 32.29
N GLU A 348 2.17 0.09 33.18
CA GLU A 348 2.18 0.37 34.62
C GLU A 348 2.49 1.84 34.94
N ASP A 349 2.10 2.28 36.14
CA ASP A 349 2.21 3.67 36.63
C ASP A 349 1.43 4.72 35.82
N GLY A 350 0.41 4.30 35.05
CA GLY A 350 -0.39 5.22 34.23
C GLY A 350 0.39 5.84 33.06
N LYS A 351 1.43 5.16 32.59
CA LYS A 351 2.17 5.56 31.39
C LYS A 351 1.33 5.26 30.15
N ILE A 352 1.21 6.26 29.27
CA ILE A 352 0.44 6.17 28.03
C ILE A 352 1.31 6.51 26.82
N LEU A 353 1.13 5.78 25.73
CA LEU A 353 1.75 6.05 24.44
C LEU A 353 0.68 6.20 23.36
N PRO A 354 0.23 7.43 23.06
CA PRO A 354 -0.74 7.69 22.01
C PRO A 354 -0.07 7.75 20.63
N LYS A 355 -0.63 7.00 19.67
CA LYS A 355 -0.24 6.94 18.26
C LYS A 355 -1.43 7.30 17.37
N GLY A 356 -1.22 8.24 16.45
CA GLY A 356 -2.15 8.59 15.38
C GLY A 356 -1.60 8.14 14.03
N THR A 357 -2.36 7.35 13.30
CA THR A 357 -2.05 6.89 11.94
C THR A 357 -2.97 7.62 10.97
N TYR A 358 -2.40 8.32 9.98
CA TYR A 358 -3.15 9.09 8.99
C TYR A 358 -3.01 8.44 7.62
N ALA A 359 -4.15 8.18 6.98
CA ALA A 359 -4.26 7.58 5.67
C ALA A 359 -4.99 8.51 4.69
N ASP A 360 -4.74 8.32 3.41
CA ASP A 360 -5.49 8.99 2.35
C ASP A 360 -6.85 8.31 2.08
N GLY A 361 -7.58 8.79 1.06
CA GLY A 361 -8.87 8.23 0.65
C GLY A 361 -8.80 6.76 0.20
N THR A 362 -7.63 6.28 -0.22
CA THR A 362 -7.37 4.88 -0.60
C THR A 362 -6.91 4.02 0.57
N LEU A 363 -7.01 4.54 1.80
CA LEU A 363 -6.55 3.92 3.04
C LEU A 363 -5.04 3.62 3.08
N ARG A 364 -4.24 4.24 2.19
CA ARG A 364 -2.79 4.15 2.23
C ARG A 364 -2.26 5.07 3.33
N VAL A 365 -1.54 4.50 4.28
CA VAL A 365 -0.93 5.26 5.40
C VAL A 365 0.11 6.22 4.86
N ARG A 366 -0.03 7.52 5.15
CA ARG A 366 0.88 8.59 4.72
C ARG A 366 1.79 9.06 5.85
N GLN A 367 1.27 9.10 7.08
CA GLN A 367 1.99 9.63 8.22
C GLN A 367 1.60 8.93 9.52
N GLU A 368 2.59 8.62 10.34
CA GLU A 368 2.41 8.10 11.68
C GLU A 368 3.01 9.07 12.70
N ASN A 369 2.21 9.43 13.70
CA ASN A 369 2.56 10.42 14.70
C ASN A 369 2.43 9.80 16.08
N VAL A 370 3.53 9.78 16.83
CA VAL A 370 3.58 9.28 18.21
C VAL A 370 3.87 10.46 19.13
N ALA A 371 3.02 10.70 20.12
CA ALA A 371 3.38 11.70 21.14
C ALA A 371 4.36 11.07 22.15
N ALA A 372 5.44 11.77 22.48
CA ALA A 372 6.30 11.36 23.58
C ALA A 372 5.48 11.31 24.87
N ALA A 373 5.65 10.23 25.64
CA ALA A 373 4.93 10.02 26.90
C ALA A 373 5.17 11.23 27.81
N VAL A 374 4.08 11.93 28.15
CA VAL A 374 4.11 12.94 29.21
C VAL A 374 4.42 12.17 30.49
N ALA A 375 5.63 12.31 31.02
CA ALA A 375 5.91 11.90 32.38
C ALA A 375 4.99 12.75 33.28
N ASN A 376 3.90 12.15 33.76
CA ASN A 376 2.90 12.83 34.55
C ASN A 376 3.55 13.33 35.85
N GLY A 377 3.89 14.62 35.92
CA GLY A 377 4.53 15.18 37.11
C GLY A 377 5.02 16.62 36.99
N ASP A 378 5.41 17.07 35.79
CA ASP A 378 5.97 18.41 35.62
C ASP A 378 5.08 19.30 34.75
N VAL A 379 4.53 20.35 35.36
CA VAL A 379 3.56 21.26 34.71
C VAL A 379 4.26 22.34 33.89
N ASN A 380 5.60 22.47 33.96
CA ASN A 380 6.28 23.69 33.53
C ASN A 380 7.40 23.57 32.47
N ASP A 381 7.83 22.41 31.96
CA ASP A 381 9.00 22.39 31.05
C ASP A 381 8.85 21.57 29.74
N TYR A 382 8.82 22.30 28.62
CA TYR A 382 9.27 22.01 27.23
C TYR A 382 9.06 20.65 26.52
N THR A 383 8.20 19.73 26.94
CA THR A 383 8.11 18.41 26.25
C THR A 383 6.72 18.06 25.70
N LYS A 384 6.23 18.84 24.73
CA LYS A 384 5.15 18.42 23.80
C LYS A 384 5.74 17.93 22.48
N MET A 385 6.68 17.00 22.60
CA MET A 385 7.41 16.43 21.48
C MET A 385 6.59 15.31 20.86
N GLY A 386 6.41 15.36 19.54
CA GLY A 386 5.99 14.22 18.76
C GLY A 386 7.14 13.66 17.97
N VAL A 387 7.03 12.39 17.68
CA VAL A 387 7.84 11.71 16.68
C VAL A 387 6.94 11.48 15.49
N VAL A 388 7.35 12.01 14.34
CA VAL A 388 6.62 11.89 13.06
C VAL A 388 7.44 11.07 12.09
N THR A 389 6.77 10.13 11.44
CA THR A 389 7.32 9.29 10.37
C THR A 389 6.40 9.39 9.16
N GLU A 390 6.95 9.55 7.96
CA GLU A 390 6.18 9.58 6.70
C GLU A 390 6.53 8.40 5.80
N THR A 391 5.49 7.88 5.13
CA THR A 391 5.61 6.91 4.03
C THR A 391 5.20 7.60 2.75
N ILE A 392 6.14 7.69 1.81
CA ILE A 392 5.98 8.35 0.52
C ILE A 392 5.96 7.26 -0.54
N TYR A 393 4.95 7.31 -1.40
CA TYR A 393 4.67 6.25 -2.37
C TYR A 393 5.27 6.62 -3.72
N ASP A 394 5.66 5.62 -4.50
CA ASP A 394 6.06 5.80 -5.90
C ASP A 394 4.88 6.24 -6.78
N PHE A 395 5.18 6.53 -8.04
CA PHE A 395 4.18 6.92 -9.04
C PHE A 395 3.06 5.88 -9.23
N LEU A 396 3.35 4.60 -8.98
CA LEU A 396 2.39 3.48 -9.06
C LEU A 396 1.60 3.26 -7.76
N GLY A 397 1.87 4.02 -6.70
CA GLY A 397 1.17 3.93 -5.43
C GLY A 397 1.63 2.80 -4.50
N ARG A 398 2.90 2.36 -4.61
CA ARG A 398 3.58 1.42 -3.70
C ARG A 398 4.48 2.17 -2.69
N PRO A 399 4.63 1.71 -1.44
CA PRO A 399 5.40 2.44 -0.42
C PRO A 399 6.90 2.40 -0.74
N ALA A 400 7.44 3.49 -1.28
CA ALA A 400 8.78 3.54 -1.85
C ALA A 400 9.80 4.21 -0.93
N VAL A 401 9.40 5.19 -0.14
CA VAL A 401 10.29 5.92 0.77
C VAL A 401 9.69 5.94 2.17
N ASN A 402 10.47 5.52 3.16
CA ASN A 402 10.12 5.61 4.59
C ASN A 402 11.13 6.52 5.28
N THR A 403 10.65 7.63 5.85
CA THR A 403 11.52 8.59 6.53
C THR A 403 11.95 8.09 7.89
N LEU A 404 13.10 8.55 8.38
CA LEU A 404 13.45 8.35 9.77
C LEU A 404 12.45 9.11 10.68
N PRO A 405 12.16 8.57 11.87
CA PRO A 405 11.32 9.26 12.85
C PRO A 405 11.99 10.57 13.27
N ALA A 406 11.29 11.68 13.17
CA ALA A 406 11.82 13.01 13.47
C ALA A 406 11.03 13.69 14.58
N VAL A 407 11.73 14.33 15.51
CA VAL A 407 11.09 15.05 16.61
C VAL A 407 10.54 16.37 16.10
N THR A 408 9.29 16.66 16.44
CA THR A 408 8.61 17.92 16.14
C THR A 408 7.83 18.39 17.35
N GLU A 409 7.58 19.69 17.41
CA GLU A 409 6.58 20.22 18.32
C GLU A 409 5.17 19.73 17.92
N ARG A 410 4.33 19.46 18.93
CA ARG A 410 2.89 19.14 18.82
C ARG A 410 2.61 17.80 18.16
N GLY A 411 2.95 16.73 18.87
CA GLY A 411 3.12 15.42 18.27
C GLY A 411 1.92 14.62 17.78
N PHE A 412 0.70 15.13 17.88
CA PHE A 412 -0.50 14.31 17.73
C PHE A 412 -1.43 14.79 16.60
N SER A 413 -0.98 15.67 15.71
CA SER A 413 -1.76 16.12 14.55
C SER A 413 -1.02 15.91 13.25
N TYR A 414 -1.75 15.57 12.18
CA TYR A 414 -1.18 15.44 10.84
C TYR A 414 -0.40 16.71 10.44
N LYS A 415 0.79 16.52 9.90
CA LYS A 415 1.72 17.56 9.48
C LYS A 415 1.69 17.69 7.97
N VAL A 416 1.15 18.80 7.49
CA VAL A 416 1.15 19.14 6.06
C VAL A 416 2.55 19.57 5.64
N ASN A 417 3.03 19.05 4.50
CA ASN A 417 4.35 19.35 3.92
C ASN A 417 5.49 19.22 4.95
N TYR A 418 5.52 18.09 5.67
CA TYR A 418 6.46 17.89 6.77
C TYR A 418 7.89 17.69 6.26
N ASN A 419 8.10 16.71 5.38
CA ASN A 419 9.35 16.55 4.65
C ASN A 419 9.29 17.28 3.30
N GLN A 420 10.32 18.08 3.02
CA GLN A 420 10.41 18.95 1.84
C GLN A 420 11.67 18.67 1.02
N ASP A 421 11.65 19.01 -0.26
CA ASP A 421 12.85 19.05 -1.11
C ASP A 421 13.68 20.33 -0.88
N GLY A 422 14.81 20.44 -1.58
CA GLY A 422 15.68 21.63 -1.51
C GLY A 422 15.03 22.94 -2.00
N SER A 423 13.89 22.87 -2.69
CA SER A 423 13.11 24.03 -3.15
C SER A 423 11.95 24.39 -2.20
N GLY A 424 11.74 23.61 -1.13
CA GLY A 424 10.65 23.79 -0.18
C GLY A 424 9.32 23.15 -0.60
N ASN A 425 9.28 22.40 -1.70
CA ASN A 425 8.10 21.63 -2.10
C ASN A 425 8.02 20.33 -1.30
N LYS A 426 6.84 19.71 -1.22
CA LYS A 426 6.67 18.42 -0.55
C LYS A 426 7.53 17.35 -1.23
N TYR A 427 8.31 16.61 -0.46
CA TYR A 427 9.08 15.49 -0.98
C TYR A 427 8.12 14.39 -1.48
N SER A 428 8.25 13.97 -2.73
CA SER A 428 7.30 13.09 -3.42
C SER A 428 7.99 12.21 -4.47
N TYR A 429 7.21 11.39 -5.18
CA TYR A 429 7.70 10.56 -6.29
C TYR A 429 8.47 11.36 -7.35
N LEU A 430 8.15 12.65 -7.55
CA LEU A 430 8.88 13.53 -8.46
C LEU A 430 10.37 13.66 -8.12
N ASN A 431 10.73 13.46 -6.85
CA ASN A 431 12.10 13.59 -6.36
C ASN A 431 12.92 12.30 -6.49
N PHE A 432 12.31 11.16 -6.82
CA PHE A 432 13.03 9.89 -6.86
C PHE A 432 12.65 8.94 -8.02
N ASP A 433 11.50 9.10 -8.69
CA ASP A 433 11.09 8.25 -9.82
C ASP A 433 11.46 8.85 -11.19
N PHE A 434 11.46 10.17 -11.33
CA PHE A 434 11.62 10.86 -12.63
C PHE A 434 13.03 11.46 -12.85
N GLY A 435 14.02 11.05 -12.06
CA GLY A 435 15.41 11.52 -12.17
C GLY A 435 16.19 10.85 -13.31
N SER A 436 17.33 11.44 -13.69
CA SER A 436 18.30 10.75 -14.53
C SER A 436 18.82 9.50 -13.82
N PRO A 437 19.06 8.38 -14.53
CA PRO A 437 19.68 7.21 -13.93
C PRO A 437 21.02 7.56 -13.29
N GLU A 438 21.29 7.03 -12.09
CA GLU A 438 22.64 7.18 -11.52
C GLU A 438 23.67 6.46 -12.38
N SER A 439 24.90 6.99 -12.43
CA SER A 439 25.93 6.48 -13.36
C SER A 439 26.18 4.98 -13.17
N GLY A 440 25.86 4.19 -14.20
CA GLY A 440 26.02 2.72 -14.19
C GLY A 440 24.80 1.95 -13.69
N LEU A 441 23.69 2.63 -13.37
CA LEU A 441 22.40 2.03 -13.03
C LEU A 441 21.34 2.44 -14.06
N CYS A 442 20.33 1.59 -14.26
CA CYS A 442 19.14 1.91 -15.05
C CYS A 442 17.99 2.51 -14.20
N TYR A 443 18.29 2.92 -12.97
CA TYR A 443 17.29 3.44 -12.02
C TYR A 443 17.60 4.88 -11.62
N ALA A 444 16.56 5.70 -11.49
CA ALA A 444 16.68 7.07 -11.03
C ALA A 444 17.21 7.15 -9.59
N GLY A 445 18.19 8.02 -9.35
CA GLY A 445 18.67 8.34 -7.99
C GLY A 445 17.64 9.13 -7.18
N SER A 446 17.85 9.23 -5.87
CA SER A 446 17.01 10.08 -5.01
C SER A 446 17.62 11.47 -4.87
N GLN A 447 16.80 12.51 -5.05
CA GLN A 447 17.19 13.87 -4.72
C GLN A 447 17.33 14.05 -3.19
N VAL A 448 18.07 15.07 -2.78
CA VAL A 448 18.24 15.39 -1.35
C VAL A 448 16.97 15.97 -0.75
N MET A 449 16.66 15.58 0.48
CA MET A 449 15.62 16.20 1.30
C MET A 449 16.17 17.53 1.87
N GLY A 450 15.36 18.59 1.84
CA GLY A 450 15.72 19.90 2.35
C GLY A 450 15.87 19.92 3.87
N THR A 451 16.74 20.79 4.39
CA THR A 451 17.05 20.87 5.84
C THR A 451 16.16 21.85 6.60
N ALA A 452 15.11 22.39 5.99
CA ALA A 452 14.27 23.41 6.61
C ALA A 452 13.22 22.83 7.59
N ARG A 453 12.75 21.60 7.34
CA ARG A 453 11.66 20.95 8.09
C ARG A 453 11.81 19.42 8.12
N GLY A 454 11.05 18.79 9.01
CA GLY A 454 10.89 17.34 9.05
C GLY A 454 12.14 16.57 9.45
N ALA A 455 12.28 15.36 8.91
CA ALA A 455 13.45 14.52 9.09
C ALA A 455 14.71 15.14 8.49
N GLY A 456 14.58 15.90 7.39
CA GLY A 456 15.70 16.63 6.77
C GLY A 456 16.31 17.70 7.69
N LEU A 457 15.50 18.37 8.53
CA LEU A 457 16.01 19.30 9.56
C LEU A 457 16.67 18.53 10.71
N TYR A 458 15.98 17.51 11.25
CA TYR A 458 16.39 16.82 12.47
C TYR A 458 17.69 16.02 12.32
N TYR A 459 17.88 15.34 11.18
CA TYR A 459 19.10 14.59 10.85
C TYR A 459 20.06 15.41 9.97
N SER A 460 20.30 16.66 10.33
CA SER A 460 21.25 17.54 9.64
C SER A 460 22.01 18.44 10.62
N ALA A 461 23.09 19.05 10.15
CA ALA A 461 23.78 20.12 10.87
C ALA A 461 22.90 21.34 11.21
N SER A 462 21.70 21.47 10.62
CA SER A 462 20.75 22.55 10.90
C SER A 462 19.77 22.24 12.06
N ASN A 463 19.90 21.08 12.71
CA ASN A 463 19.08 20.72 13.86
C ASN A 463 19.19 21.82 14.96
N PRO A 464 18.08 22.48 15.36
CA PRO A 464 18.12 23.59 16.31
C PRO A 464 18.50 23.16 17.74
N ASP A 465 18.32 21.87 18.07
CA ASP A 465 18.70 21.32 19.37
C ASP A 465 19.98 20.51 19.25
N MET A 466 21.09 21.05 19.76
CA MET A 466 22.40 20.41 19.75
C MET A 466 22.95 20.17 21.17
N TYR A 467 22.10 20.25 22.19
CA TYR A 467 22.53 20.09 23.58
C TYR A 467 22.50 18.61 24.02
N ALA A 468 23.41 18.24 24.91
CA ALA A 468 23.48 16.91 25.54
C ALA A 468 23.44 15.73 24.54
N GLN A 469 22.51 14.79 24.71
CA GLN A 469 22.37 13.60 23.85
C GLN A 469 21.90 13.98 22.43
N GLN A 470 21.12 15.06 22.29
CA GLN A 470 20.58 15.50 21.01
C GLN A 470 21.68 16.08 20.08
N GLY A 471 22.77 16.60 20.66
CA GLY A 471 23.98 16.97 19.92
C GLY A 471 24.78 15.79 19.35
N ARG A 472 24.38 14.54 19.61
CA ARG A 472 24.99 13.31 19.07
C ARG A 472 24.23 12.72 17.89
N VAL A 473 23.15 13.36 17.43
CA VAL A 473 22.41 12.92 16.23
C VAL A 473 23.31 13.11 15.00
N ALA A 474 23.49 12.05 14.22
CA ALA A 474 24.31 12.07 13.02
C ALA A 474 23.62 12.82 11.87
N ASP A 475 24.41 13.49 11.04
CA ASP A 475 23.94 14.10 9.79
C ASP A 475 23.71 13.02 8.73
N ALA A 476 22.50 12.96 8.17
CA ALA A 476 22.13 12.01 7.12
C ALA A 476 22.53 12.47 5.71
N GLY A 477 23.16 13.65 5.56
CA GLY A 477 23.64 14.18 4.27
C GLY A 477 22.51 14.45 3.26
N GLY A 478 21.30 14.74 3.75
CA GLY A 478 20.09 14.92 2.92
C GLY A 478 19.31 13.65 2.61
N TYR A 479 19.70 12.49 3.15
CA TYR A 479 19.03 11.20 2.96
C TYR A 479 18.52 10.58 4.27
N PRO A 480 17.65 11.25 5.04
CA PRO A 480 17.13 10.74 6.32
C PRO A 480 15.99 9.73 6.11
N PHE A 481 16.13 8.82 5.15
CA PHE A 481 15.09 7.87 4.75
C PHE A 481 15.69 6.62 4.12
N THR A 482 14.94 5.52 4.12
CA THR A 482 15.21 4.34 3.29
C THR A 482 14.33 4.39 2.05
N ARG A 483 14.85 3.93 0.91
CA ARG A 483 14.11 3.78 -0.34
C ARG A 483 14.07 2.34 -0.80
N VAL A 484 12.93 1.91 -1.32
CA VAL A 484 12.73 0.62 -2.00
C VAL A 484 12.38 0.89 -3.46
N ILE A 485 13.12 0.25 -4.37
CA ILE A 485 12.75 0.09 -5.77
C ILE A 485 12.17 -1.31 -5.91
N TYR A 486 10.99 -1.39 -6.50
CA TYR A 486 10.30 -2.65 -6.75
C TYR A 486 10.59 -3.14 -8.16
N GLU A 487 10.41 -4.43 -8.39
CA GLU A 487 10.39 -5.01 -9.73
C GLU A 487 9.29 -4.38 -10.59
N ALA A 488 9.50 -4.40 -11.91
CA ALA A 488 8.50 -4.01 -12.91
C ALA A 488 7.40 -5.08 -13.11
N ASP A 489 7.25 -5.98 -12.14
CA ASP A 489 6.18 -6.96 -12.09
C ASP A 489 4.99 -6.43 -11.29
N ASN A 490 3.80 -7.01 -11.54
CA ASN A 490 2.60 -6.69 -10.77
C ASN A 490 2.64 -7.26 -9.34
N ALA A 491 3.74 -7.90 -8.93
CA ALA A 491 3.87 -8.55 -7.63
C ALA A 491 4.43 -7.62 -6.54
N SER A 492 4.86 -6.40 -6.89
CA SER A 492 5.41 -5.42 -5.94
C SER A 492 6.54 -5.99 -5.08
N ARG A 493 7.40 -6.81 -5.68
CA ARG A 493 8.54 -7.42 -4.99
C ARG A 493 9.70 -6.41 -4.88
N PRO A 494 10.32 -6.21 -3.71
CA PRO A 494 11.49 -5.35 -3.57
C PRO A 494 12.63 -5.87 -4.44
N LYS A 495 13.28 -4.98 -5.20
CA LYS A 495 14.45 -5.26 -6.03
C LYS A 495 15.72 -4.69 -5.42
N ILE A 496 15.66 -3.42 -5.01
CA ILE A 496 16.76 -2.72 -4.35
C ILE A 496 16.22 -1.98 -3.15
N GLN A 497 16.90 -2.07 -2.02
CA GLN A 497 16.58 -1.32 -0.83
C GLN A 497 17.81 -0.57 -0.33
N SER A 498 17.68 0.75 -0.17
CA SER A 498 18.71 1.58 0.41
C SER A 498 18.70 1.49 1.93
N GLY A 499 19.86 1.72 2.54
CA GLY A 499 19.93 2.13 3.94
C GLY A 499 19.64 3.63 4.08
N VAL A 500 20.03 4.17 5.23
CA VAL A 500 19.86 5.58 5.57
C VAL A 500 21.19 6.32 5.45
N GLY A 501 21.15 7.55 4.94
CA GLY A 501 22.33 8.41 4.81
C GLY A 501 23.00 8.33 3.45
N LEU A 502 23.91 9.27 3.21
CA LEU A 502 24.60 9.45 1.92
C LEU A 502 25.35 8.19 1.45
N ASP A 503 26.02 7.48 2.36
CA ASP A 503 26.85 6.31 2.04
C ASP A 503 26.04 5.01 1.86
N HIS A 504 24.74 5.05 2.14
CA HIS A 504 23.83 3.89 2.01
C HIS A 504 22.68 4.12 1.04
N ARG A 505 22.72 5.21 0.27
CA ARG A 505 21.75 5.50 -0.78
C ARG A 505 21.87 4.48 -1.92
N ILE A 506 20.83 4.38 -2.74
CA ILE A 506 20.87 3.58 -3.98
C ILE A 506 22.04 4.08 -4.84
N GLY A 507 22.87 3.17 -5.36
CA GLY A 507 24.05 3.50 -6.17
C GLY A 507 25.33 3.78 -5.37
N SER A 508 25.30 3.65 -4.05
CA SER A 508 26.49 3.71 -3.20
C SER A 508 27.32 2.41 -3.20
N GLY A 509 26.71 1.28 -3.58
CA GLY A 509 27.29 -0.06 -3.46
C GLY A 509 27.00 -0.73 -2.11
N HIS A 510 26.32 -0.04 -1.18
CA HIS A 510 25.90 -0.55 0.12
C HIS A 510 24.38 -0.79 0.21
N GLU A 511 23.68 -0.77 -0.92
CA GLU A 511 22.27 -1.17 -0.99
C GLU A 511 22.07 -2.69 -0.86
N THR A 512 20.94 -3.08 -0.29
CA THR A 512 20.49 -4.46 -0.29
C THR A 512 19.83 -4.77 -1.63
N GLN A 513 20.28 -5.81 -2.31
CA GLN A 513 19.77 -6.20 -3.63
C GLN A 513 19.06 -7.55 -3.54
N TYR A 514 17.88 -7.65 -4.14
CA TYR A 514 17.04 -8.83 -4.17
C TYR A 514 16.92 -9.30 -5.62
N VAL A 515 17.20 -10.58 -5.86
CA VAL A 515 17.05 -11.21 -7.17
C VAL A 515 16.20 -12.45 -7.00
N TYR A 516 15.19 -12.58 -7.85
CA TYR A 516 14.25 -13.70 -7.82
C TYR A 516 14.41 -14.53 -9.09
N GLY A 517 14.41 -15.85 -8.95
CA GLY A 517 14.47 -16.77 -10.08
C GLY A 517 14.05 -18.18 -9.69
N ASN A 518 14.31 -19.13 -10.58
CA ASN A 518 14.10 -20.55 -10.34
C ASN A 518 15.44 -21.23 -10.10
N PRO A 519 15.52 -22.28 -9.25
CA PRO A 519 16.71 -23.10 -9.14
C PRO A 519 16.90 -23.98 -10.39
N SER A 520 18.13 -24.39 -10.66
CA SER A 520 18.39 -25.49 -11.60
C SER A 520 18.14 -26.84 -10.91
N GLN A 521 17.93 -27.91 -11.67
CA GLN A 521 17.85 -29.26 -11.10
C GLN A 521 19.19 -29.66 -10.46
N THR A 522 20.30 -29.25 -11.07
CA THR A 522 21.65 -29.45 -10.54
C THR A 522 21.81 -28.81 -9.15
N ASP A 523 21.33 -27.58 -8.96
CA ASP A 523 21.34 -26.90 -7.66
C ASP A 523 20.60 -27.71 -6.57
N LEU A 524 19.40 -28.19 -6.86
CA LEU A 524 18.61 -28.97 -5.89
C LEU A 524 19.25 -30.33 -5.61
N ASN A 525 19.75 -31.01 -6.65
CA ASN A 525 20.41 -32.30 -6.51
C ASN A 525 21.70 -32.20 -5.69
N ARG A 526 22.44 -31.09 -5.77
CA ARG A 526 23.62 -30.85 -4.92
C ARG A 526 23.27 -30.68 -3.45
N LEU A 527 22.12 -30.08 -3.14
CA LEU A 527 21.68 -29.84 -1.77
C LEU A 527 21.00 -31.05 -1.13
N PHE A 528 20.18 -31.77 -1.89
CA PHE A 528 19.27 -32.80 -1.38
C PHE A 528 19.45 -34.18 -2.01
N GLY A 529 20.33 -34.32 -3.00
CA GLY A 529 20.42 -35.53 -3.82
C GLY A 529 19.23 -35.68 -4.77
N THR A 530 19.03 -36.88 -5.30
CA THR A 530 17.94 -37.21 -6.23
C THR A 530 16.55 -37.32 -5.58
N ASP A 531 16.47 -37.14 -4.26
CA ASP A 531 15.22 -37.23 -3.49
C ASP A 531 14.41 -35.92 -3.53
N ALA A 532 14.98 -34.83 -4.04
CA ALA A 532 14.25 -33.59 -4.29
C ALA A 532 13.31 -33.72 -5.51
N GLY A 533 12.19 -33.00 -5.46
CA GLY A 533 11.28 -32.89 -6.61
C GLY A 533 11.90 -32.10 -7.77
N TYR A 534 11.15 -31.97 -8.86
CA TYR A 534 11.58 -31.21 -10.04
C TYR A 534 11.73 -29.71 -9.74
N ALA A 535 12.81 -29.11 -10.24
CA ALA A 535 13.19 -27.72 -9.98
C ALA A 535 12.13 -26.68 -10.38
N GLY A 536 11.31 -26.97 -11.39
CA GLY A 536 10.20 -26.11 -11.82
C GLY A 536 9.13 -25.87 -10.74
N TYR A 537 9.11 -26.65 -9.65
CA TYR A 537 8.20 -26.48 -8.52
C TYR A 537 8.83 -25.77 -7.31
N TYR A 538 10.01 -25.17 -7.50
CA TYR A 538 10.72 -24.44 -6.46
C TYR A 538 11.10 -23.04 -6.93
N GLN A 539 11.28 -22.14 -5.98
CA GLN A 539 11.74 -20.78 -6.22
C GLN A 539 13.06 -20.56 -5.50
N LYS A 540 13.93 -19.74 -6.12
CA LYS A 540 15.25 -19.37 -5.60
C LYS A 540 15.29 -17.84 -5.47
N SER A 541 15.52 -17.36 -4.25
CA SER A 541 15.67 -15.93 -3.97
C SER A 541 17.06 -15.65 -3.45
N MET A 542 17.75 -14.67 -4.04
CA MET A 542 19.08 -14.23 -3.65
C MET A 542 19.01 -12.83 -3.06
N ILE A 543 19.63 -12.63 -1.90
CA ILE A 543 19.71 -11.35 -1.20
C ILE A 543 21.18 -11.01 -0.96
N LYS A 544 21.62 -9.88 -1.51
CA LYS A 544 22.91 -9.26 -1.22
C LYS A 544 22.72 -8.26 -0.08
N ASP A 545 23.48 -8.39 0.99
CA ASP A 545 23.47 -7.40 2.07
C ASP A 545 24.39 -6.19 1.79
N ALA A 546 24.33 -5.17 2.66
CA ALA A 546 25.18 -3.97 2.57
C ALA A 546 26.69 -4.22 2.76
N ASN A 547 27.08 -5.41 3.26
CA ASN A 547 28.47 -5.83 3.35
C ASN A 547 28.93 -6.57 2.08
N GLY A 548 28.02 -6.88 1.17
CA GLY A 548 28.28 -7.67 -0.04
C GLY A 548 28.17 -9.19 0.16
N GLN A 549 27.72 -9.67 1.31
CA GLN A 549 27.47 -11.09 1.53
C GLN A 549 26.16 -11.50 0.84
N VAL A 550 26.21 -12.61 0.11
CA VAL A 550 25.05 -13.15 -0.58
C VAL A 550 24.44 -14.29 0.23
N SER A 551 23.12 -14.23 0.41
CA SER A 551 22.31 -15.30 1.00
C SER A 551 21.27 -15.77 -0.01
N ILE A 552 21.08 -17.08 -0.12
CA ILE A 552 20.13 -17.71 -1.03
C ILE A 552 19.10 -18.48 -0.21
N THR A 553 17.84 -18.32 -0.55
CA THR A 553 16.70 -19.06 0.02
C THR A 553 16.00 -19.85 -1.08
N TYR A 554 15.77 -21.13 -0.83
CA TYR A 554 14.98 -22.01 -1.69
C TYR A 554 13.62 -22.26 -1.04
N THR A 555 12.53 -22.07 -1.79
CA THR A 555 11.16 -22.26 -1.32
C THR A 555 10.37 -23.20 -2.23
N ASP A 556 9.46 -24.00 -1.65
CA ASP A 556 8.51 -24.82 -2.41
C ASP A 556 7.29 -24.01 -2.92
N LEU A 557 6.42 -24.63 -3.71
CA LEU A 557 5.16 -24.02 -4.15
C LEU A 557 4.21 -23.60 -3.02
N ALA A 558 4.34 -24.20 -1.83
CA ALA A 558 3.55 -23.82 -0.65
C ALA A 558 4.15 -22.62 0.09
N GLY A 559 5.26 -22.05 -0.41
CA GLY A 559 5.97 -20.92 0.18
C GLY A 559 6.84 -21.29 1.38
N LYS A 560 7.10 -22.58 1.63
CA LYS A 560 7.95 -23.03 2.74
C LYS A 560 9.41 -23.01 2.33
N THR A 561 10.26 -22.44 3.17
CA THR A 561 11.72 -22.50 3.00
C THR A 561 12.20 -23.94 3.22
N ILE A 562 12.85 -24.51 2.20
CA ILE A 562 13.40 -25.87 2.24
C ILE A 562 14.92 -25.88 2.49
N ALA A 563 15.63 -24.83 2.08
CA ALA A 563 17.04 -24.64 2.34
C ALA A 563 17.41 -23.15 2.29
N THR A 564 18.46 -22.81 3.04
CA THR A 564 19.16 -21.54 2.95
C THR A 564 20.66 -21.80 2.80
N SER A 565 21.36 -20.96 2.05
CA SER A 565 22.80 -21.07 1.84
C SER A 565 23.46 -19.69 1.74
N LEU A 566 24.77 -19.64 2.01
CA LEU A 566 25.61 -18.50 1.68
C LEU A 566 26.26 -18.76 0.32
N ALA A 567 26.31 -17.74 -0.52
CA ALA A 567 26.90 -17.83 -1.85
C ALA A 567 27.86 -16.66 -2.11
N GLY A 568 28.60 -16.77 -3.21
CA GLY A 568 29.58 -15.78 -3.63
C GLY A 568 30.91 -15.85 -2.86
N GLY A 569 31.81 -14.93 -3.17
CA GLY A 569 33.11 -14.81 -2.50
C GLY A 569 33.01 -14.10 -1.14
N SER A 570 34.00 -14.30 -0.27
CA SER A 570 34.04 -13.61 1.02
C SER A 570 34.21 -12.10 0.85
N PRO A 571 33.32 -11.26 1.42
CA PRO A 571 33.55 -9.82 1.44
C PRO A 571 34.85 -9.45 2.15
N LYS A 572 35.50 -8.36 1.73
CA LYS A 572 36.79 -7.91 2.31
C LYS A 572 36.73 -7.63 3.81
N SER A 573 35.54 -7.34 4.33
CA SER A 573 35.27 -7.05 5.74
C SER A 573 34.97 -8.27 6.60
N LEU A 574 34.88 -9.47 5.99
CA LEU A 574 34.52 -10.72 6.64
C LEU A 574 35.57 -11.80 6.38
N ASP A 575 35.74 -12.69 7.36
CA ASP A 575 36.62 -13.85 7.23
C ASP A 575 35.93 -14.93 6.36
N PRO A 576 36.64 -15.56 5.40
CA PRO A 576 36.08 -16.62 4.57
C PRO A 576 35.76 -17.87 5.39
N LEU A 577 34.76 -18.64 4.94
CA LEU A 577 34.51 -19.98 5.46
C LEU A 577 35.57 -20.94 4.92
N GLU A 578 36.30 -21.60 5.81
CA GLU A 578 37.36 -22.56 5.47
C GLU A 578 36.85 -24.00 5.49
N VAL A 579 37.43 -24.83 4.62
CA VAL A 579 37.22 -26.28 4.67
C VAL A 579 38.15 -26.90 5.69
N ASP A 580 37.58 -27.64 6.65
CA ASP A 580 38.29 -28.41 7.67
C ASP A 580 39.30 -27.64 8.54
N GLY A 581 39.20 -26.31 8.60
CA GLY A 581 40.08 -25.45 9.42
C GLY A 581 41.54 -25.42 8.97
N ASN A 582 41.81 -25.78 7.71
CA ASN A 582 43.15 -25.87 7.13
C ASN A 582 43.61 -24.59 6.41
N GLY A 583 42.89 -23.47 6.53
CA GLY A 583 43.28 -22.21 5.89
C GLY A 583 42.93 -22.11 4.39
N THR A 584 42.30 -23.14 3.81
CA THR A 584 41.78 -23.12 2.42
C THR A 584 40.34 -22.62 2.41
N PRO A 585 40.07 -21.44 1.83
CA PRO A 585 38.71 -20.94 1.63
C PRO A 585 37.85 -21.92 0.81
N LEU A 586 36.60 -22.15 1.21
CA LEU A 586 35.62 -23.01 0.51
C LEU A 586 35.42 -22.62 -0.97
N GLN A 587 35.63 -21.33 -1.28
CA GLN A 587 35.56 -20.75 -2.63
C GLN A 587 36.67 -21.24 -3.60
N ASP A 588 37.77 -21.79 -3.09
CA ASP A 588 38.93 -22.22 -3.89
C ASP A 588 38.87 -23.70 -4.29
N LEU A 589 37.85 -24.45 -3.83
CA LEU A 589 37.59 -25.83 -4.25
C LEU A 589 36.89 -25.94 -5.62
N GLY A 590 36.87 -24.84 -6.38
CA GLY A 590 36.04 -24.62 -7.58
C GLY A 590 35.87 -25.85 -8.47
N GLU A 591 34.71 -26.50 -8.35
CA GLU A 591 34.21 -27.41 -9.37
C GLU A 591 33.52 -26.56 -10.44
N GLU A 592 33.93 -26.73 -11.69
CA GLU A 592 33.15 -26.29 -12.84
C GLU A 592 31.83 -27.06 -12.83
N VAL A 593 30.72 -26.34 -12.84
CA VAL A 593 29.38 -26.93 -12.89
C VAL A 593 28.86 -26.75 -14.30
N ASP A 594 28.84 -27.84 -15.05
CA ASP A 594 28.20 -27.88 -16.36
C ASP A 594 26.69 -28.07 -16.17
N GLU A 595 25.89 -27.13 -16.68
CA GLU A 595 24.44 -27.22 -16.70
C GLU A 595 23.93 -27.26 -18.14
N ASP A 596 23.17 -28.31 -18.48
CA ASP A 596 22.48 -28.38 -19.76
C ASP A 596 21.22 -27.52 -19.72
N LEU A 597 21.25 -26.39 -20.42
CA LEU A 597 20.14 -25.46 -20.48
C LEU A 597 19.04 -25.87 -21.48
N LEU A 598 19.27 -26.91 -22.29
CA LEU A 598 18.37 -27.43 -23.34
C LEU A 598 17.73 -28.78 -22.97
N GLU A 599 17.85 -29.22 -21.72
CA GLU A 599 17.48 -30.55 -21.20
C GLU A 599 16.34 -31.25 -21.96
N ILE A 600 16.70 -32.30 -22.72
CA ILE A 600 15.79 -33.13 -23.51
C ILE A 600 15.31 -34.31 -22.66
N THR A 601 14.02 -34.37 -22.35
CA THR A 601 13.43 -35.52 -21.65
C THR A 601 12.73 -36.45 -22.65
N GLY A 602 12.63 -37.75 -22.33
CA GLY A 602 11.98 -38.72 -23.23
C GLY A 602 10.48 -38.47 -23.49
N GLN A 603 9.84 -37.59 -22.72
CA GLN A 603 8.46 -37.13 -22.95
C GLN A 603 8.39 -35.83 -23.77
N ASN A 604 9.52 -35.14 -23.94
CA ASN A 604 9.61 -33.88 -24.65
C ASN A 604 10.87 -33.85 -25.54
N PRO A 605 10.79 -34.36 -26.78
CA PRO A 605 11.96 -34.61 -27.64
C PRO A 605 12.71 -33.35 -28.08
N HIS A 606 12.18 -32.16 -27.77
CA HIS A 606 12.81 -30.87 -28.01
C HIS A 606 13.37 -30.22 -26.73
N GLY A 607 13.12 -30.80 -25.54
CA GLY A 607 13.42 -30.26 -24.21
C GLY A 607 12.29 -29.38 -23.66
N ASP A 608 12.15 -29.30 -22.33
CA ASP A 608 10.98 -28.72 -21.63
C ASP A 608 10.76 -27.21 -21.86
N GLN A 609 11.62 -26.59 -22.66
CA GLN A 609 11.81 -25.14 -22.70
C GLN A 609 12.36 -24.62 -24.05
N ASN A 610 12.55 -25.50 -25.03
CA ASN A 610 12.94 -25.12 -26.39
C ASN A 610 11.68 -25.12 -27.25
N LEU A 611 10.98 -23.99 -27.22
CA LEU A 611 9.62 -23.90 -27.74
C LEU A 611 9.66 -23.55 -29.23
N PRO A 612 8.92 -24.27 -30.09
CA PRO A 612 8.73 -23.86 -31.47
C PRO A 612 7.89 -22.58 -31.53
N SER A 613 8.14 -21.73 -32.51
CA SER A 613 7.24 -20.64 -32.87
C SER A 613 5.93 -21.19 -33.45
N ALA A 614 4.87 -20.38 -33.46
CA ALA A 614 3.54 -20.81 -33.91
C ALA A 614 3.50 -21.29 -35.37
N ASP A 615 4.43 -20.81 -36.19
CA ASP A 615 4.66 -21.18 -37.59
C ASP A 615 5.69 -22.32 -37.75
N ASN A 616 6.20 -22.88 -36.65
CA ASN A 616 7.27 -23.88 -36.60
C ASN A 616 8.58 -23.50 -37.33
N SER A 617 8.79 -22.21 -37.64
CA SER A 617 9.99 -21.74 -38.36
C SER A 617 11.19 -21.51 -37.46
N SER A 618 10.97 -21.42 -36.14
CA SER A 618 12.03 -21.14 -35.18
C SER A 618 11.86 -21.88 -33.85
N TYR A 619 12.97 -22.09 -33.17
CA TYR A 619 13.04 -22.66 -31.83
C TYR A 619 13.70 -21.66 -30.88
N THR A 620 12.96 -21.24 -29.84
CA THR A 620 13.40 -20.23 -28.89
C THR A 620 13.51 -20.78 -27.48
N VAL A 621 14.58 -20.39 -26.78
CA VAL A 621 14.86 -20.69 -25.38
C VAL A 621 15.16 -19.38 -24.68
N ASN A 622 14.56 -19.20 -23.49
CA ASN A 622 14.82 -18.07 -22.62
C ASN A 622 15.17 -18.58 -21.21
N ARG A 623 16.31 -18.12 -20.67
CA ARG A 623 16.84 -18.54 -19.37
C ARG A 623 17.28 -17.36 -18.53
N PHE A 624 16.75 -17.31 -17.32
CA PHE A 624 17.19 -16.39 -16.30
C PHE A 624 18.40 -16.96 -15.55
N LEU A 625 19.51 -16.22 -15.58
CA LEU A 625 20.76 -16.57 -14.91
C LEU A 625 20.97 -15.67 -13.69
N MET A 626 21.09 -16.30 -12.52
CA MET A 626 21.36 -15.63 -11.25
C MET A 626 22.85 -15.78 -10.90
N VAL A 627 23.62 -14.72 -11.11
CA VAL A 627 25.06 -14.71 -10.87
C VAL A 627 25.35 -14.29 -9.43
N THR A 628 25.97 -15.18 -8.67
CA THR A 628 26.17 -15.03 -7.22
C THR A 628 27.51 -14.37 -6.84
N SER A 629 28.43 -14.25 -7.79
CA SER A 629 29.73 -13.56 -7.64
C SER A 629 30.32 -13.21 -8.99
N ASP A 630 31.18 -12.19 -9.02
CA ASP A 630 31.95 -11.80 -10.20
C ASP A 630 32.85 -12.96 -10.67
N LYS A 631 32.48 -13.61 -11.78
CA LYS A 631 33.17 -14.78 -12.36
C LYS A 631 32.99 -14.84 -13.88
N ASP A 632 33.88 -15.58 -14.53
CA ASP A 632 33.78 -15.90 -15.95
C ASP A 632 32.80 -17.07 -16.15
N TYR A 633 31.84 -16.90 -17.05
CA TYR A 633 30.90 -17.93 -17.48
C TYR A 633 31.23 -18.37 -18.89
N ARG A 634 31.35 -19.69 -19.10
CA ARG A 634 31.50 -20.29 -20.44
C ARG A 634 30.12 -20.69 -20.96
N ILE A 635 29.76 -20.19 -22.13
CA ILE A 635 28.51 -20.52 -22.82
C ILE A 635 28.87 -21.25 -24.11
N SER A 636 28.48 -22.52 -24.17
CA SER A 636 28.69 -23.38 -25.33
C SER A 636 27.35 -23.84 -25.92
N TYR A 637 27.27 -23.87 -27.24
CA TYR A 637 26.14 -24.40 -27.99
C TYR A 637 26.64 -25.24 -29.16
N THR A 638 26.11 -26.44 -29.29
CA THR A 638 26.38 -27.33 -30.42
C THR A 638 25.10 -27.56 -31.22
N LEU A 639 25.23 -27.54 -32.54
CA LEU A 639 24.17 -27.85 -33.49
C LEU A 639 24.69 -28.88 -34.47
N THR A 640 24.03 -30.05 -34.51
CA THR A 640 24.22 -31.03 -35.56
C THR A 640 23.20 -30.75 -36.66
N GLY A 641 23.70 -30.32 -37.80
CA GLY A 641 22.93 -30.07 -39.01
C GLY A 641 22.21 -31.31 -39.52
N ARG A 642 21.13 -31.09 -40.25
CA ARG A 642 20.40 -32.13 -40.97
C ARG A 642 20.23 -31.73 -42.41
N ASP A 643 20.08 -32.75 -43.23
CA ASP A 643 19.83 -32.60 -44.65
C ASP A 643 18.33 -32.71 -44.89
N PHE A 644 17.85 -31.96 -45.86
CA PHE A 644 16.48 -32.04 -46.34
C PHE A 644 16.46 -32.81 -47.66
N GLU A 645 15.73 -33.92 -47.67
CA GLU A 645 15.44 -34.74 -48.84
C GLU A 645 13.94 -34.65 -49.14
N ASP A 646 13.59 -34.62 -50.42
CA ASP A 646 12.20 -34.56 -50.88
C ASP A 646 11.87 -35.78 -51.74
N ASP A 647 10.84 -36.53 -51.36
CA ASP A 647 10.41 -37.75 -52.06
C ASP A 647 9.94 -37.49 -53.51
N CYS A 648 9.53 -36.26 -53.82
CA CYS A 648 8.94 -35.84 -55.08
C CYS A 648 9.96 -35.32 -56.11
N VAL A 649 11.17 -35.00 -55.65
CA VAL A 649 12.34 -34.69 -56.47
C VAL A 649 13.45 -35.70 -56.18
N PRO A 650 13.45 -36.88 -56.84
CA PRO A 650 14.54 -37.84 -56.70
C PRO A 650 15.88 -37.17 -57.02
N ASP A 651 16.88 -37.39 -56.16
CA ASP A 651 18.21 -36.76 -56.20
C ASP A 651 18.29 -35.29 -55.71
N PHE A 652 17.23 -34.72 -55.11
CA PHE A 652 17.32 -33.44 -54.39
C PHE A 652 17.77 -33.65 -52.94
N CYS A 653 18.87 -32.99 -52.57
CA CYS A 653 19.40 -33.00 -51.21
C CYS A 653 19.94 -31.60 -50.90
N ALA A 654 19.44 -30.96 -49.84
CA ALA A 654 19.85 -29.61 -49.46
C ALA A 654 20.23 -29.55 -47.98
N ASP A 655 21.31 -28.83 -47.67
CA ASP A 655 21.70 -28.54 -46.28
C ASP A 655 20.63 -27.65 -45.63
N CYS A 656 20.15 -27.99 -44.43
CA CYS A 656 19.27 -27.06 -43.72
C CYS A 656 20.09 -25.83 -43.24
N ILE A 657 19.76 -24.65 -43.75
CA ILE A 657 20.40 -23.38 -43.37
C ILE A 657 19.56 -22.70 -42.27
N TYR A 658 20.24 -22.32 -41.20
CA TYR A 658 19.67 -21.67 -40.02
C TYR A 658 20.33 -20.34 -39.71
N ASP A 659 19.56 -19.43 -39.15
CA ASP A 659 20.02 -18.23 -38.46
C ASP A 659 19.96 -18.48 -36.94
N LEU A 660 21.14 -18.64 -36.34
CA LEU A 660 21.33 -18.79 -34.90
C LEU A 660 21.53 -17.41 -34.25
N GLU A 661 20.68 -17.12 -33.28
CA GLU A 661 20.74 -15.93 -32.46
C GLU A 661 21.02 -16.34 -31.00
N ILE A 662 22.13 -15.86 -30.44
CA ILE A 662 22.46 -16.00 -29.02
C ILE A 662 22.66 -14.60 -28.44
N SER A 663 21.92 -14.26 -27.40
CA SER A 663 22.07 -12.99 -26.71
C SER A 663 21.99 -13.16 -25.20
N LEU A 664 22.77 -12.34 -24.50
CA LEU A 664 22.78 -12.27 -23.04
C LEU A 664 22.58 -10.81 -22.65
N THR A 665 21.46 -10.50 -22.01
CA THR A 665 21.16 -9.14 -21.55
C THR A 665 21.30 -9.04 -20.05
N ASP A 666 21.82 -7.91 -19.57
CA ASP A 666 21.76 -7.57 -18.15
C ASP A 666 20.34 -7.15 -17.73
N ASP A 667 20.15 -6.94 -16.42
CA ASP A 667 18.91 -6.46 -15.82
C ASP A 667 18.45 -5.07 -16.31
N CYS A 668 19.34 -4.32 -16.97
CA CYS A 668 19.06 -3.03 -17.59
C CYS A 668 18.73 -3.16 -19.09
N GLY A 669 18.72 -4.38 -19.64
CA GLY A 669 18.47 -4.64 -21.06
C GLY A 669 19.66 -4.38 -21.97
N ASN A 670 20.86 -4.12 -21.43
CA ASN A 670 22.07 -3.97 -22.23
C ASN A 670 22.60 -5.34 -22.64
N TYR A 671 23.05 -5.48 -23.89
CA TYR A 671 23.63 -6.72 -24.39
C TYR A 671 25.07 -6.89 -23.87
N VAL A 672 25.28 -7.93 -23.07
CA VAL A 672 26.60 -8.43 -22.68
C VAL A 672 27.17 -9.32 -23.79
N ILE A 673 26.31 -10.15 -24.39
CA ILE A 673 26.56 -10.84 -25.66
C ILE A 673 25.59 -10.28 -26.68
N GLY A 674 26.12 -9.69 -27.75
CA GLY A 674 25.34 -9.09 -28.81
C GLY A 674 26.17 -8.86 -30.06
N ASN A 675 25.61 -8.16 -31.03
CA ASN A 675 26.31 -7.80 -32.26
C ASN A 675 27.53 -6.90 -31.98
N ALA A 676 28.37 -6.68 -33.00
CA ALA A 676 29.60 -5.88 -32.87
C ALA A 676 29.39 -4.42 -32.41
N LEU A 677 28.14 -3.93 -32.42
CA LEU A 677 27.74 -2.59 -31.98
C LEU A 677 27.14 -2.60 -30.56
N GLY A 678 26.91 -3.77 -29.95
CA GLY A 678 26.35 -3.92 -28.60
C GLY A 678 24.87 -3.57 -28.45
N ASN A 679 24.15 -3.35 -29.55
CA ASN A 679 22.79 -2.78 -29.55
C ASN A 679 21.69 -3.77 -29.96
N GLY A 680 22.04 -5.05 -30.12
CA GLY A 680 21.12 -6.07 -30.57
C GLY A 680 21.74 -7.45 -30.49
N PRO A 681 20.94 -8.50 -30.68
CA PRO A 681 21.46 -9.86 -30.64
C PRO A 681 22.41 -10.10 -31.83
N MET A 682 23.36 -11.01 -31.65
CA MET A 682 24.20 -11.47 -32.75
C MET A 682 23.50 -12.60 -33.51
N THR A 683 23.39 -12.46 -34.82
CA THR A 683 22.86 -13.52 -35.70
C THR A 683 24.02 -14.15 -36.48
N ILE A 684 24.11 -15.47 -36.44
CA ILE A 684 25.11 -16.28 -37.13
C ILE A 684 24.39 -17.22 -38.08
N ARG A 685 24.73 -17.19 -39.36
CA ARG A 685 24.18 -18.11 -40.37
C ARG A 685 24.98 -19.41 -40.45
N ILE A 686 24.28 -20.56 -40.44
CA ILE A 686 24.85 -21.91 -40.33
C ILE A 686 24.13 -22.91 -41.26
N PRO A 687 24.84 -23.67 -42.12
CA PRO A 687 26.24 -23.50 -42.47
C PRO A 687 26.44 -22.15 -43.20
N GLY A 688 27.67 -21.76 -43.52
CA GLY A 688 27.94 -20.50 -44.22
C GLY A 688 27.10 -20.33 -45.50
N SER A 689 27.02 -19.11 -46.03
CA SER A 689 26.03 -18.60 -47.00
C SER A 689 25.92 -19.28 -48.39
N VAL A 690 26.35 -20.53 -48.58
CA VAL A 690 26.26 -21.24 -49.86
C VAL A 690 24.96 -22.03 -49.88
N ILE A 691 24.04 -21.61 -50.74
CA ILE A 691 22.78 -22.31 -51.02
C ILE A 691 23.02 -23.19 -52.24
N ASN A 692 22.84 -24.50 -52.10
CA ASN A 692 22.98 -25.48 -53.18
C ASN A 692 22.04 -26.69 -53.00
N ASP A 693 21.91 -27.49 -54.05
CA ASP A 693 21.16 -28.73 -54.13
C ASP A 693 22.07 -29.98 -54.06
N GLU A 694 23.28 -29.80 -53.51
CA GLU A 694 24.27 -30.85 -53.32
C GLU A 694 24.63 -30.92 -51.83
N CYS A 695 24.11 -31.92 -51.11
CA CYS A 695 24.59 -32.23 -49.77
C CYS A 695 26.08 -32.55 -49.82
N GLN A 696 26.87 -32.02 -48.88
CA GLN A 696 28.28 -32.38 -48.77
C GLN A 696 28.41 -33.83 -48.25
N ASP A 697 28.42 -34.81 -49.16
CA ASP A 697 28.77 -36.22 -48.91
C ASP A 697 28.36 -36.76 -47.51
N GLY A 698 27.09 -36.59 -47.10
CA GLY A 698 26.42 -37.39 -46.06
C GLY A 698 26.97 -37.35 -44.62
N ASP A 699 27.85 -36.41 -44.25
CA ASP A 699 28.24 -36.21 -42.85
C ASP A 699 27.46 -35.02 -42.25
N PRO A 700 26.76 -35.20 -41.11
CA PRO A 700 26.14 -34.08 -40.40
C PRO A 700 27.19 -32.98 -40.15
N TYR A 701 26.88 -31.73 -40.52
CA TYR A 701 27.76 -30.64 -40.12
C TYR A 701 27.55 -30.36 -38.62
N ASP A 702 28.63 -30.45 -37.84
CA ASP A 702 28.60 -30.02 -36.44
C ASP A 702 29.08 -28.57 -36.37
N TYR A 703 28.21 -27.69 -35.89
CA TYR A 703 28.55 -26.32 -35.57
C TYR A 703 28.70 -26.15 -34.06
N GLU A 704 29.81 -25.55 -33.63
CA GLU A 704 30.08 -25.23 -32.23
C GLU A 704 30.22 -23.71 -32.07
N TYR A 705 29.43 -23.16 -31.15
CA TYR A 705 29.61 -21.83 -30.60
C TYR A 705 30.13 -21.97 -29.18
N ASP A 706 31.24 -21.30 -28.86
CA ASP A 706 31.84 -21.29 -27.53
C ASP A 706 32.36 -19.89 -27.21
N THR A 707 31.94 -19.34 -26.08
CA THR A 707 32.34 -18.02 -25.62
C THR A 707 32.51 -17.98 -24.11
N ILE A 708 33.44 -17.14 -23.64
CA ILE A 708 33.65 -16.87 -22.22
C ILE A 708 33.30 -15.42 -21.97
N VAL A 709 32.43 -15.19 -20.99
CA VAL A 709 31.92 -13.85 -20.66
C VAL A 709 32.14 -13.56 -19.17
N PRO A 710 32.82 -12.45 -18.83
CA PRO A 710 32.94 -12.02 -17.45
C PRO A 710 31.61 -11.44 -16.98
N LEU A 711 30.93 -12.13 -16.06
CA LEU A 711 29.68 -11.67 -15.47
C LEU A 711 29.92 -11.15 -14.06
N LYS A 712 29.34 -10.00 -13.76
CA LYS A 712 29.30 -9.48 -12.39
C LYS A 712 28.16 -10.13 -11.65
N MET A 713 28.18 -10.06 -10.32
CA MET A 713 27.02 -10.43 -9.51
C MET A 713 25.76 -9.67 -10.00
N GLY A 714 24.69 -10.39 -10.29
CA GLY A 714 23.46 -9.80 -10.81
C GLY A 714 22.52 -10.79 -11.47
N ALA A 715 21.49 -10.24 -12.10
CA ALA A 715 20.50 -10.94 -12.89
C ALA A 715 20.79 -10.76 -14.39
N TYR A 716 20.73 -11.86 -15.14
CA TYR A 716 20.93 -11.85 -16.59
C TYR A 716 19.89 -12.70 -17.28
N ASN A 717 19.59 -12.38 -18.52
CA ASN A 717 18.67 -13.13 -19.34
C ASN A 717 19.37 -13.65 -20.60
N LEU A 718 19.54 -14.97 -20.69
CA LEU A 718 20.13 -15.66 -21.83
C LEU A 718 19.02 -16.10 -22.78
N THR A 719 19.05 -15.61 -24.00
CA THR A 719 18.10 -15.97 -25.07
C THR A 719 18.84 -16.65 -26.20
N LYS A 720 18.32 -17.80 -26.63
CA LYS A 720 18.73 -18.50 -27.85
C LYS A 720 17.52 -18.58 -28.78
N LYS A 721 17.70 -18.23 -30.04
CA LYS A 721 16.69 -18.44 -31.10
C LYS A 721 17.38 -19.03 -32.33
N LEU A 722 16.89 -20.17 -32.79
CA LEU A 722 17.35 -20.82 -34.02
C LEU A 722 16.22 -20.75 -35.03
N THR A 723 16.41 -20.06 -36.15
CA THR A 723 15.37 -19.84 -37.17
C THR A 723 15.81 -20.45 -38.48
N VAL A 724 14.91 -21.07 -39.25
CA VAL A 724 15.21 -21.47 -40.62
C VAL A 724 15.43 -20.23 -41.47
N ALA A 725 16.52 -20.19 -42.24
CA ALA A 725 16.86 -19.07 -43.11
C ALA A 725 15.78 -18.90 -44.20
N ALA A 726 15.04 -17.79 -44.17
CA ALA A 726 13.91 -17.57 -45.06
C ALA A 726 14.30 -17.49 -46.55
N ASP A 727 15.42 -16.85 -46.86
CA ASP A 727 15.97 -16.75 -48.21
C ASP A 727 16.47 -18.10 -48.75
N ALA A 728 17.12 -18.92 -47.90
CA ALA A 728 17.48 -20.29 -48.28
C ALA A 728 16.24 -21.16 -48.54
N LEU A 729 15.21 -21.02 -47.72
CA LEU A 729 13.94 -21.72 -47.89
C LEU A 729 13.25 -21.33 -49.21
N GLU A 730 13.16 -20.05 -49.52
CA GLU A 730 12.59 -19.55 -50.78
C GLU A 730 13.36 -20.09 -51.99
N GLU A 731 14.70 -20.08 -51.93
CA GLU A 731 15.53 -20.57 -53.02
C GLU A 731 15.43 -22.09 -53.22
N TYR A 732 15.39 -22.88 -52.13
CA TYR A 732 15.14 -24.32 -52.20
C TYR A 732 13.73 -24.63 -52.72
N LEU A 733 12.72 -23.86 -52.31
CA LEU A 733 11.37 -24.00 -52.83
C LEU A 733 11.33 -23.76 -54.34
N ASP A 734 11.99 -22.71 -54.84
CA ASP A 734 12.10 -22.44 -56.28
C ASP A 734 12.80 -23.59 -57.04
N MET A 735 13.88 -24.14 -56.47
CA MET A 735 14.59 -25.29 -57.05
C MET A 735 13.70 -26.54 -57.13
N ILE A 736 13.00 -26.87 -56.05
CA ILE A 736 12.03 -27.98 -55.99
C ILE A 736 10.94 -27.72 -57.02
N MET A 737 10.28 -26.57 -56.99
CA MET A 737 9.18 -26.22 -57.91
C MET A 737 9.58 -26.28 -59.39
N SER A 738 10.87 -26.05 -59.71
CA SER A 738 11.38 -26.14 -61.08
C SER A 738 11.62 -27.57 -61.59
N ARG A 739 11.76 -28.55 -60.69
CA ARG A 739 12.15 -29.95 -60.98
C ARG A 739 11.10 -30.99 -60.58
N ASP A 740 10.12 -30.57 -59.77
CA ASP A 740 9.14 -31.44 -59.15
C ASP A 740 8.21 -32.13 -60.17
N THR A 741 8.07 -33.43 -59.98
CA THR A 741 7.19 -34.32 -60.76
C THR A 741 5.86 -34.63 -60.07
N CYS A 742 5.75 -34.30 -58.79
CA CYS A 742 4.57 -34.37 -57.94
C CYS A 742 3.71 -33.10 -57.94
N LEU A 743 4.25 -31.93 -58.32
CA LEU A 743 3.50 -30.67 -58.37
C LEU A 743 2.19 -30.88 -59.13
N LYS A 744 1.08 -30.84 -58.38
CA LYS A 744 -0.25 -30.93 -58.94
C LYS A 744 -0.60 -29.56 -59.52
N PRO A 745 -1.11 -29.47 -60.77
CA PRO A 745 -1.56 -28.19 -61.32
C PRO A 745 -2.67 -27.60 -60.45
N LEU A 746 -2.85 -26.29 -60.46
CA LEU A 746 -3.94 -25.60 -59.74
C LEU A 746 -5.30 -26.29 -59.98
N SER A 747 -5.52 -26.86 -61.18
CA SER A 747 -6.70 -27.67 -61.56
C SER A 747 -6.94 -28.94 -60.74
N PHE A 748 -5.94 -29.47 -60.06
CA PHE A 748 -6.08 -30.60 -59.13
C PHE A 748 -6.65 -30.15 -57.77
N PHE A 749 -6.43 -28.89 -57.38
CA PHE A 749 -6.97 -28.26 -56.19
C PHE A 749 -8.29 -27.51 -56.46
N TYR A 750 -8.76 -27.51 -57.72
CA TYR A 750 -10.07 -27.00 -58.16
C TYR A 750 -11.19 -28.07 -58.03
N ASP A 751 -11.12 -28.93 -57.02
CA ASP A 751 -12.34 -29.25 -56.30
C ASP A 751 -12.20 -28.45 -55.01
N PRO A 752 -12.87 -27.29 -54.89
CA PRO A 752 -12.70 -26.46 -53.72
C PRO A 752 -13.05 -27.29 -52.49
N PRO A 753 -12.17 -27.41 -51.46
CA PRO A 753 -12.72 -27.59 -50.13
C PRO A 753 -13.67 -26.43 -49.93
N ASP A 754 -14.91 -26.76 -49.61
CA ASP A 754 -15.96 -25.80 -49.37
C ASP A 754 -15.57 -24.96 -48.15
N VAL A 755 -14.85 -23.87 -48.39
CA VAL A 755 -14.44 -22.90 -47.36
C VAL A 755 -15.59 -21.97 -46.98
N SER A 756 -16.82 -22.23 -47.46
CA SER A 756 -18.01 -21.63 -46.87
C SER A 756 -18.17 -22.00 -45.39
N ASP A 757 -17.57 -23.11 -44.95
CA ASP A 757 -17.58 -23.55 -43.55
C ASP A 757 -16.60 -22.80 -42.63
N CYS A 758 -15.65 -22.02 -43.17
CA CYS A 758 -14.73 -21.23 -42.32
C CYS A 758 -15.25 -19.83 -42.00
N PHE A 759 -16.31 -19.38 -42.66
CA PHE A 759 -16.98 -18.11 -42.41
C PHE A 759 -18.50 -18.29 -42.47
N ILE A 760 -19.00 -19.24 -41.68
CA ILE A 760 -20.44 -19.46 -41.55
C ILE A 760 -21.01 -18.28 -40.74
N ASP A 761 -21.83 -17.46 -41.39
CA ASP A 761 -22.62 -16.47 -40.67
C ASP A 761 -23.80 -17.14 -39.95
N CYS A 762 -24.43 -16.40 -39.05
CA CYS A 762 -25.58 -16.86 -38.27
C CYS A 762 -26.65 -17.57 -39.12
N GLU A 763 -27.00 -16.97 -40.25
CA GLU A 763 -28.12 -17.40 -41.09
C GLU A 763 -27.75 -18.68 -41.85
N SER A 764 -26.50 -18.76 -42.33
CA SER A 764 -25.92 -19.94 -42.97
C SER A 764 -25.74 -21.11 -41.99
N CYS A 765 -25.35 -20.86 -40.73
CA CYS A 765 -25.18 -21.87 -39.68
C CYS A 765 -26.52 -22.54 -39.33
N LEU A 766 -27.57 -21.72 -39.17
CA LEU A 766 -28.90 -22.19 -38.83
C LEU A 766 -29.59 -22.92 -40.00
N GLU A 767 -29.36 -22.48 -41.25
CA GLU A 767 -29.81 -23.21 -42.43
C GLU A 767 -29.11 -24.56 -42.60
N ALA A 768 -27.79 -24.62 -42.37
CA ALA A 768 -27.02 -25.86 -42.44
C ALA A 768 -27.36 -26.86 -41.32
N LEU A 769 -27.67 -26.37 -40.11
CA LEU A 769 -28.09 -27.22 -38.99
C LEU A 769 -29.46 -27.86 -39.20
N GLY A 770 -30.34 -27.23 -39.98
CA GLY A 770 -31.63 -27.77 -40.39
C GLY A 770 -32.64 -27.96 -39.25
N SER A 771 -33.71 -28.72 -39.53
CA SER A 771 -34.76 -28.97 -38.55
C SER A 771 -34.36 -30.02 -37.52
N ARG A 772 -34.82 -29.85 -36.27
CA ARG A 772 -34.51 -30.78 -35.16
C ARG A 772 -34.88 -32.23 -35.49
N ASP A 773 -36.00 -32.45 -36.15
CA ASP A 773 -36.50 -33.79 -36.45
C ASP A 773 -35.63 -34.50 -37.50
N ASP A 774 -35.13 -33.75 -38.49
CA ASP A 774 -34.24 -34.28 -39.52
C ASP A 774 -32.85 -34.59 -38.95
N PHE A 775 -32.30 -33.69 -38.12
CA PHE A 775 -31.00 -33.91 -37.47
C PHE A 775 -30.99 -35.13 -36.55
N ILE A 776 -32.08 -35.34 -35.79
CA ILE A 776 -32.23 -36.52 -34.93
C ILE A 776 -32.31 -37.79 -35.78
N ALA A 777 -33.09 -37.78 -36.86
CA ALA A 777 -33.25 -38.94 -37.73
C ALA A 777 -31.93 -39.40 -38.38
N GLU A 778 -31.01 -38.47 -38.67
CA GLU A 778 -29.71 -38.77 -39.28
C GLU A 778 -28.64 -39.19 -38.25
N ASN A 779 -28.68 -38.65 -37.03
CA ASN A 779 -27.58 -38.79 -36.06
C ASN A 779 -27.88 -39.74 -34.88
N GLU A 780 -29.14 -40.15 -34.66
CA GLU A 780 -29.53 -41.05 -33.58
C GLU A 780 -28.77 -42.39 -33.61
N ALA A 781 -28.58 -42.97 -34.80
CA ALA A 781 -27.90 -44.26 -34.96
C ALA A 781 -26.40 -44.19 -34.59
N GLY A 782 -25.76 -43.04 -34.79
CA GLY A 782 -24.34 -42.80 -34.47
C GLY A 782 -24.10 -42.41 -33.02
N LEU A 783 -25.08 -41.74 -32.39
CA LEU A 783 -24.99 -41.24 -31.00
C LEU A 783 -25.62 -42.20 -29.98
N GLY A 784 -26.22 -43.30 -30.43
CA GLY A 784 -26.68 -44.42 -29.60
C GLY A 784 -28.00 -44.19 -28.85
N SER A 785 -28.57 -42.98 -28.91
CA SER A 785 -29.92 -42.69 -28.39
C SER A 785 -30.49 -41.39 -28.97
N GLN A 786 -31.81 -41.31 -29.04
CA GLN A 786 -32.53 -40.10 -29.44
C GLN A 786 -32.25 -38.91 -28.51
N GLU A 787 -32.08 -39.16 -27.22
CA GLU A 787 -31.82 -38.13 -26.20
C GLU A 787 -30.43 -37.50 -26.36
N ALA A 788 -29.42 -38.28 -26.75
CA ALA A 788 -28.09 -37.76 -27.06
C ALA A 788 -28.09 -36.91 -28.34
N ALA A 789 -28.84 -37.30 -29.37
CA ALA A 789 -29.01 -36.52 -30.59
C ALA A 789 -29.73 -35.19 -30.33
N ILE A 790 -30.74 -35.18 -29.45
CA ILE A 790 -31.42 -33.95 -29.01
C ILE A 790 -30.46 -33.01 -28.26
N ALA A 791 -29.68 -33.55 -27.33
CA ALA A 791 -28.74 -32.75 -26.55
C ALA A 791 -27.65 -32.13 -27.44
N MET A 792 -27.15 -32.89 -28.42
CA MET A 792 -26.18 -32.40 -29.40
C MET A 792 -26.77 -31.35 -30.34
N TYR A 793 -28.00 -31.55 -30.83
CA TYR A 793 -28.69 -30.54 -31.63
C TYR A 793 -28.87 -29.23 -30.87
N ASN A 794 -29.31 -29.29 -29.61
CA ASN A 794 -29.49 -28.09 -28.80
C ASN A 794 -28.15 -27.37 -28.54
N SER A 795 -27.07 -28.11 -28.29
CA SER A 795 -25.73 -27.52 -28.08
C SER A 795 -25.14 -26.89 -29.33
N LEU A 796 -25.31 -27.52 -30.50
CA LEU A 796 -24.87 -26.96 -31.79
C LEU A 796 -25.72 -25.76 -32.20
N LYS A 797 -27.03 -25.81 -31.94
CA LYS A 797 -27.93 -24.68 -32.15
C LYS A 797 -27.53 -23.49 -31.27
N GLU A 798 -27.22 -23.72 -30.00
CA GLU A 798 -26.74 -22.68 -29.07
C GLU A 798 -25.39 -22.08 -29.54
N GLN A 799 -24.51 -22.89 -30.14
CA GLN A 799 -23.27 -22.40 -30.76
C GLN A 799 -23.53 -21.56 -32.03
N CYS A 800 -24.43 -22.01 -32.92
CA CYS A 800 -24.84 -21.21 -34.09
C CYS A 800 -25.55 -19.91 -33.68
N GLU A 801 -26.44 -19.95 -32.69
CA GLU A 801 -27.08 -18.76 -32.11
C GLU A 801 -26.07 -17.86 -31.39
N GLY A 802 -24.98 -18.42 -30.88
CA GLY A 802 -23.82 -17.68 -30.36
C GLY A 802 -23.10 -16.84 -31.43
N LEU A 803 -23.02 -17.34 -32.68
CA LEU A 803 -22.48 -16.58 -33.83
C LEU A 803 -23.41 -15.43 -34.26
N CYS A 804 -24.73 -15.60 -34.07
CA CYS A 804 -25.72 -14.52 -34.23
C CYS A 804 -25.61 -13.44 -33.14
N GLY A 805 -24.86 -13.73 -32.07
CA GLY A 805 -24.72 -12.91 -30.87
C GLY A 805 -23.41 -12.13 -30.76
N GLU A 806 -22.53 -12.15 -31.76
CA GLU A 806 -21.41 -11.19 -31.86
C GLU A 806 -21.84 -9.89 -32.56
N ALA A 807 -22.92 -9.28 -32.08
CA ALA A 807 -22.72 -7.90 -31.68
C ALA A 807 -21.74 -7.99 -30.51
N TYR A 808 -20.43 -7.88 -30.80
CA TYR A 808 -19.41 -7.63 -29.79
C TYR A 808 -20.05 -6.71 -28.76
N LYS A 809 -20.13 -7.12 -27.48
CA LYS A 809 -20.60 -6.20 -26.44
C LYS A 809 -19.68 -5.00 -26.51
N ASP A 810 -20.16 -3.96 -27.17
CA ASP A 810 -19.42 -2.75 -27.42
C ASP A 810 -18.94 -2.22 -26.05
N GLU A 811 -17.74 -1.64 -25.97
CA GLU A 811 -17.18 -1.18 -24.68
C GLU A 811 -18.17 -0.25 -23.94
N CYS A 812 -19.05 0.45 -24.69
CA CYS A 812 -20.10 1.31 -24.17
C CYS A 812 -21.28 0.52 -23.55
N SER A 813 -21.60 -0.66 -24.06
CA SER A 813 -22.71 -1.54 -23.69
C SER A 813 -22.35 -2.34 -22.46
N LEU A 814 -21.07 -2.71 -22.28
CA LEU A 814 -20.56 -3.19 -21.01
C LEU A 814 -20.74 -2.11 -19.93
N GLY A 815 -20.37 -0.85 -20.23
CA GLY A 815 -20.65 0.28 -19.36
C GLY A 815 -22.14 0.47 -19.09
N TYR A 816 -23.00 0.33 -20.10
CA TYR A 816 -24.46 0.44 -19.96
C TYR A 816 -25.06 -0.65 -19.07
N GLU A 817 -24.64 -1.91 -19.25
CA GLU A 817 -25.05 -3.04 -18.42
C GLU A 817 -24.59 -2.90 -16.96
N MET A 818 -23.37 -2.37 -16.74
CA MET A 818 -22.91 -2.02 -15.40
C MET A 818 -23.78 -0.93 -14.76
N MET A 819 -24.10 0.13 -15.49
CA MET A 819 -25.00 1.18 -14.98
C MET A 819 -26.42 0.66 -14.71
N LEU A 820 -26.92 -0.30 -15.50
CA LEU A 820 -28.20 -0.96 -15.25
C LEU A 820 -28.16 -1.76 -13.95
N GLN A 821 -27.05 -2.44 -13.64
CA GLN A 821 -26.86 -3.12 -12.36
C GLN A 821 -26.77 -2.12 -11.20
N ASP A 822 -26.09 -1.00 -11.38
CA ASP A 822 -25.94 0.01 -10.33
C ASP A 822 -27.26 0.66 -9.91
N VAL A 823 -28.20 0.85 -10.84
CA VAL A 823 -29.55 1.38 -10.54
C VAL A 823 -30.59 0.30 -10.22
N SER A 824 -30.21 -0.98 -10.24
CA SER A 824 -31.07 -2.11 -9.90
C SER A 824 -31.17 -2.33 -8.39
N LEU A 825 -32.07 -3.22 -7.94
CA LEU A 825 -32.15 -3.62 -6.53
C LEU A 825 -30.78 -4.05 -6.00
N MET A 826 -30.38 -3.48 -4.86
CA MET A 826 -29.08 -3.75 -4.21
C MET A 826 -27.85 -3.30 -5.04
N GLY A 827 -28.06 -2.55 -6.13
CA GLY A 827 -26.99 -1.85 -6.85
C GLY A 827 -26.51 -0.61 -6.09
N GLN A 828 -25.36 -0.06 -6.48
CA GLN A 828 -24.73 1.09 -5.81
C GLN A 828 -25.65 2.32 -5.67
N TYR A 829 -26.52 2.56 -6.65
CA TYR A 829 -27.52 3.62 -6.65
C TYR A 829 -28.94 3.08 -6.41
N GLY A 830 -29.09 1.80 -6.05
CA GLY A 830 -30.35 1.12 -5.74
C GLY A 830 -30.40 0.59 -4.30
N GLU A 831 -29.68 1.23 -3.37
CA GLU A 831 -29.72 0.87 -1.95
C GLU A 831 -31.04 1.28 -1.28
N PHE A 832 -31.56 0.39 -0.43
CA PHE A 832 -32.72 0.60 0.43
C PHE A 832 -32.64 -0.36 1.64
N SER A 833 -33.37 -0.07 2.72
CA SER A 833 -33.42 -0.92 3.91
C SER A 833 -34.85 -1.02 4.41
N GLY A 834 -35.38 -2.25 4.52
CA GLY A 834 -36.72 -2.50 5.08
C GLY A 834 -37.87 -1.82 4.30
N GLY A 835 -37.71 -1.60 2.99
CA GLY A 835 -38.68 -0.88 2.18
C GLY A 835 -38.60 0.66 2.28
N ASP A 836 -37.58 1.20 2.94
CA ASP A 836 -37.30 2.64 3.00
C ASP A 836 -35.92 2.96 2.39
N ALA A 837 -35.88 3.97 1.53
CA ALA A 837 -34.65 4.47 0.90
C ALA A 837 -34.23 5.85 1.43
N SER A 838 -34.94 6.43 2.41
CA SER A 838 -34.71 7.79 2.93
C SER A 838 -33.32 7.99 3.51
N ALA A 839 -32.74 6.95 4.12
CA ALA A 839 -31.38 6.93 4.69
C ALA A 839 -30.26 6.95 3.62
N PHE A 840 -30.59 6.69 2.36
CA PHE A 840 -29.63 6.58 1.25
C PHE A 840 -29.79 7.79 0.32
N PRO A 841 -29.03 8.87 0.53
CA PRO A 841 -29.23 10.14 -0.18
C PRO A 841 -28.95 10.03 -1.69
N VAL A 842 -28.18 9.05 -2.16
CA VAL A 842 -27.86 8.89 -3.59
C VAL A 842 -28.68 7.80 -4.30
N SER A 843 -29.61 7.14 -3.59
CA SER A 843 -30.41 6.06 -4.17
C SER A 843 -31.51 6.56 -5.10
N VAL A 844 -31.71 5.93 -6.27
CA VAL A 844 -32.83 6.21 -7.18
C VAL A 844 -34.18 5.84 -6.55
N PHE A 845 -34.18 5.00 -5.51
CA PHE A 845 -35.37 4.65 -4.73
C PHE A 845 -35.75 5.74 -3.71
N ASN A 846 -34.84 6.66 -3.40
CA ASN A 846 -35.12 7.80 -2.54
C ASN A 846 -35.73 8.95 -3.34
N VAL A 847 -37.00 9.29 -3.09
CA VAL A 847 -37.70 10.40 -3.76
C VAL A 847 -37.04 11.76 -3.46
N GLY A 848 -36.32 11.86 -2.33
CA GLY A 848 -35.55 13.03 -1.90
C GLY A 848 -34.07 13.02 -2.31
N ASN A 849 -33.61 12.10 -3.17
CA ASN A 849 -32.19 11.87 -3.45
C ASN A 849 -31.41 13.12 -3.88
N GLU A 850 -30.13 13.19 -3.58
CA GLU A 850 -29.19 14.26 -3.96
C GLU A 850 -28.40 13.91 -5.22
N LEU A 851 -28.96 13.11 -6.13
CA LEU A 851 -28.32 12.85 -7.41
C LEU A 851 -28.09 14.18 -8.16
N PRO A 852 -26.92 14.38 -8.79
CA PRO A 852 -26.60 15.60 -9.54
C PRO A 852 -27.37 15.64 -10.87
N VAL A 853 -28.70 15.88 -10.83
CA VAL A 853 -29.61 15.81 -12.01
C VAL A 853 -30.01 17.19 -12.56
N ARG A 854 -29.46 18.30 -12.05
CA ARG A 854 -30.00 19.66 -12.31
C ARG A 854 -29.99 20.14 -13.78
N ALA A 855 -29.37 19.44 -14.72
CA ALA A 855 -29.29 19.87 -16.13
C ALA A 855 -30.06 18.98 -17.14
N GLN A 856 -30.68 17.86 -16.71
CA GLN A 856 -31.21 16.88 -17.66
C GLN A 856 -32.60 17.23 -18.23
N GLU A 857 -33.41 18.05 -17.54
CA GLU A 857 -34.74 18.44 -18.05
C GLU A 857 -34.71 19.52 -19.14
N GLN A 858 -33.71 20.42 -19.14
CA GLN A 858 -33.55 21.38 -20.24
C GLN A 858 -33.12 20.69 -21.54
N PHE A 859 -32.40 19.57 -21.44
CA PHE A 859 -31.97 18.75 -22.57
C PHE A 859 -33.07 17.81 -23.10
N ILE A 860 -33.86 17.18 -22.21
CA ILE A 860 -34.98 16.31 -22.62
C ILE A 860 -36.08 17.11 -23.35
N ASN A 861 -36.32 18.37 -22.96
CA ASN A 861 -37.28 19.24 -23.65
C ASN A 861 -36.80 19.78 -25.00
N ALA A 862 -35.48 19.72 -25.29
CA ALA A 862 -34.92 20.21 -26.54
C ALA A 862 -35.01 19.19 -27.70
N PHE A 863 -35.15 17.89 -27.38
CA PHE A 863 -35.31 16.81 -28.36
C PHE A 863 -36.77 16.39 -28.62
N SER A 864 -37.73 16.85 -27.81
CA SER A 864 -39.13 16.83 -28.21
C SER A 864 -39.35 17.94 -29.25
N GLY A 865 -39.29 17.58 -30.53
CA GLY A 865 -39.75 18.45 -31.61
C GLY A 865 -41.09 19.09 -31.24
N THR A 866 -41.25 20.36 -31.62
CA THR A 866 -42.47 21.14 -31.40
C THR A 866 -43.74 20.29 -31.57
N PRO A 867 -44.68 20.27 -30.61
CA PRO A 867 -45.90 19.50 -30.74
C PRO A 867 -46.76 20.10 -31.86
N GLN A 868 -46.81 19.44 -33.02
CA GLN A 868 -47.96 19.59 -33.89
C GLN A 868 -49.12 18.78 -33.30
N ASN A 869 -50.24 19.49 -33.12
CA ASN A 869 -51.59 18.99 -32.85
C ASN A 869 -51.96 18.73 -31.38
N GLY A 870 -52.22 19.82 -30.67
CA GLY A 870 -53.55 20.14 -30.15
C GLY A 870 -54.42 19.02 -29.56
N SER A 871 -54.10 18.57 -28.34
CA SER A 871 -55.09 18.30 -27.30
C SER A 871 -54.38 18.37 -25.95
N GLY A 872 -54.83 19.29 -25.09
CA GLY A 872 -54.07 19.81 -23.98
C GLY A 872 -53.76 18.79 -22.88
N GLU A 873 -52.50 18.83 -22.44
CA GLU A 873 -52.02 18.62 -21.07
C GLU A 873 -50.50 18.67 -21.12
N PHE A 874 -49.85 19.82 -20.92
CA PHE A 874 -48.48 19.94 -20.37
C PHE A 874 -48.22 21.43 -20.09
N ALA A 875 -48.42 21.84 -18.83
CA ALA A 875 -47.87 23.09 -18.33
C ALA A 875 -46.37 22.89 -17.99
N PRO A 876 -45.49 23.85 -18.30
CA PRO A 876 -44.09 23.78 -17.88
C PRO A 876 -44.03 23.88 -16.35
N ILE A 877 -43.52 22.84 -15.69
CA ILE A 877 -43.34 22.83 -14.23
C ILE A 877 -42.14 23.72 -13.89
N ALA A 878 -42.34 24.61 -12.92
CA ALA A 878 -41.38 25.61 -12.48
C ALA A 878 -40.08 25.00 -11.92
N VAL A 879 -38.99 25.73 -12.17
CA VAL A 879 -37.61 25.46 -11.77
C VAL A 879 -37.48 25.42 -10.25
N GLY A 880 -37.45 24.22 -9.67
CA GLY A 880 -37.17 23.98 -8.25
C GLY A 880 -37.74 22.66 -7.74
N GLY A 881 -36.96 21.57 -7.81
CA GLY A 881 -37.24 20.34 -7.05
C GLY A 881 -37.50 19.05 -7.84
N LEU A 882 -36.92 18.88 -9.03
CA LEU A 882 -37.10 17.66 -9.83
C LEU A 882 -35.84 16.77 -9.72
N LYS A 883 -35.83 15.90 -8.69
CA LYS A 883 -34.82 14.84 -8.46
C LYS A 883 -35.30 13.55 -9.13
N GLY A 884 -34.43 12.88 -9.89
CA GLY A 884 -34.77 11.66 -10.64
C GLY A 884 -34.94 10.48 -9.69
N SER A 885 -36.12 9.85 -9.66
CA SER A 885 -36.44 8.77 -8.73
C SER A 885 -37.38 7.75 -9.37
N TRP A 886 -37.59 6.62 -8.69
CA TRP A 886 -38.47 5.55 -9.13
C TRP A 886 -39.95 5.95 -9.33
N LYS A 887 -40.43 7.03 -8.67
CA LYS A 887 -41.76 7.61 -8.96
C LYS A 887 -41.80 8.47 -10.23
N ARG A 888 -40.64 8.69 -10.86
CA ARG A 888 -40.50 9.51 -12.08
C ARG A 888 -39.63 8.81 -13.14
N PRO A 889 -39.98 7.59 -13.58
CA PRO A 889 -39.22 6.83 -14.55
C PRO A 889 -39.17 7.51 -15.92
N ARG A 890 -38.05 7.30 -16.62
CA ARG A 890 -37.79 7.83 -17.97
C ARG A 890 -37.16 6.74 -18.84
N TYR A 891 -37.94 6.26 -19.80
CA TYR A 891 -37.52 5.24 -20.76
C TYR A 891 -37.26 5.89 -22.12
N PHE A 892 -36.17 5.50 -22.77
CA PHE A 892 -35.90 5.86 -24.16
C PHE A 892 -36.37 4.71 -25.05
N ASP A 893 -37.31 4.99 -25.95
CA ASP A 893 -37.80 4.02 -26.91
C ASP A 893 -36.93 4.06 -28.17
N PRO A 894 -36.15 3.00 -28.46
CA PRO A 894 -35.26 2.97 -29.61
C PRO A 894 -36.01 2.85 -30.95
N VAL A 895 -37.26 2.34 -30.95
CA VAL A 895 -38.06 2.15 -32.17
C VAL A 895 -38.64 3.48 -32.64
N ASP A 896 -39.18 4.25 -31.70
CA ASP A 896 -39.81 5.54 -31.99
C ASP A 896 -38.83 6.72 -31.86
N ASN A 897 -37.61 6.49 -31.36
CA ASN A 897 -36.60 7.52 -31.02
C ASN A 897 -37.18 8.63 -30.11
N THR A 898 -38.01 8.25 -29.13
CA THR A 898 -38.70 9.19 -28.23
C THR A 898 -38.56 8.80 -26.77
N TRP A 899 -38.55 9.82 -25.90
CA TRP A 899 -38.58 9.62 -24.46
C TRP A 899 -40.02 9.42 -23.98
N LYS A 900 -40.26 8.29 -23.31
CA LYS A 900 -41.55 7.95 -22.71
C LYS A 900 -41.44 7.93 -21.18
N ARG A 901 -42.56 8.20 -20.49
CA ARG A 901 -42.65 8.09 -19.03
C ARG A 901 -43.27 6.75 -18.67
N GLY A 902 -42.66 6.05 -17.71
CA GLY A 902 -43.14 4.77 -17.20
C GLY A 902 -42.10 3.67 -17.27
N TYR A 903 -42.49 2.52 -16.74
CA TYR A 903 -41.71 1.29 -16.78
C TYR A 903 -42.15 0.42 -17.96
N TYR A 904 -41.18 -0.12 -18.67
CA TYR A 904 -41.39 -0.91 -19.88
C TYR A 904 -40.75 -2.29 -19.72
N ASP A 905 -41.33 -3.29 -20.39
CA ASP A 905 -40.75 -4.64 -20.46
C ASP A 905 -39.72 -4.75 -21.59
N GLU A 906 -39.12 -5.93 -21.73
CA GLU A 906 -38.10 -6.22 -22.75
C GLU A 906 -38.61 -6.07 -24.18
N LEU A 907 -39.94 -6.11 -24.38
CA LEU A 907 -40.63 -5.97 -25.65
C LEU A 907 -41.11 -4.53 -25.90
N GLY A 908 -40.78 -3.58 -25.02
CA GLY A 908 -41.17 -2.17 -25.14
C GLY A 908 -42.63 -1.89 -24.78
N ASN A 909 -43.34 -2.83 -24.14
CA ASN A 909 -44.70 -2.61 -23.65
C ASN A 909 -44.68 -2.01 -22.24
N ARG A 910 -45.60 -1.08 -21.96
CA ARG A 910 -45.71 -0.46 -20.63
C ARG A 910 -46.22 -1.47 -19.61
N VAL A 911 -45.48 -1.65 -18.53
CA VAL A 911 -45.78 -2.68 -17.52
C VAL A 911 -46.96 -2.26 -16.65
N ARG A 912 -47.88 -3.20 -16.46
CA ARG A 912 -49.08 -3.06 -15.62
C ARG A 912 -48.96 -3.99 -14.42
N ILE A 913 -49.30 -3.50 -13.23
CA ILE A 913 -49.37 -4.26 -11.98
C ILE A 913 -50.83 -4.51 -11.66
N ILE A 914 -51.23 -5.77 -11.53
CA ILE A 914 -52.61 -6.15 -11.19
C ILE A 914 -52.86 -5.80 -9.72
N VAL A 915 -54.00 -5.17 -9.45
CA VAL A 915 -54.44 -4.85 -8.08
C VAL A 915 -55.72 -5.59 -7.75
N THR A 916 -55.79 -6.11 -6.53
CA THR A 916 -56.98 -6.78 -5.99
C THR A 916 -57.70 -5.85 -5.01
N GLU A 917 -59.01 -5.73 -5.15
CA GLU A 917 -59.89 -4.96 -4.25
C GLU A 917 -60.38 -5.88 -3.13
N ASP A 918 -60.17 -5.47 -1.87
CA ASP A 918 -60.70 -6.19 -0.70
C ASP A 918 -62.20 -5.89 -0.46
N GLU A 919 -62.82 -6.58 0.50
CA GLU A 919 -64.25 -6.39 0.84
C GLU A 919 -64.57 -4.98 1.37
N ASN A 920 -63.56 -4.17 1.70
CA ASN A 920 -63.69 -2.80 2.19
C ASN A 920 -63.41 -1.74 1.13
N GLY A 921 -63.11 -2.15 -0.12
CA GLY A 921 -62.78 -1.24 -1.22
C GLY A 921 -61.33 -0.73 -1.23
N ASN A 922 -60.43 -1.32 -0.44
CA ASN A 922 -59.00 -1.01 -0.49
C ASN A 922 -58.32 -1.87 -1.55
N PHE A 923 -57.34 -1.29 -2.23
CA PHE A 923 -56.56 -1.99 -3.27
C PHE A 923 -55.22 -2.46 -2.70
N SER A 924 -54.79 -3.65 -3.10
CA SER A 924 -53.45 -4.18 -2.83
C SER A 924 -52.80 -4.67 -4.14
N PRO A 925 -51.58 -4.23 -4.47
CA PRO A 925 -50.76 -3.22 -3.79
C PRO A 925 -51.40 -1.81 -3.79
N GLU A 926 -51.04 -0.96 -2.81
CA GLU A 926 -51.76 0.29 -2.53
C GLU A 926 -51.41 1.40 -3.54
N PRO A 927 -52.42 1.97 -4.25
CA PRO A 927 -52.20 3.08 -5.18
C PRO A 927 -52.05 4.41 -4.43
N GLU A 928 -51.36 5.39 -5.02
CA GLU A 928 -51.35 6.75 -4.48
C GLU A 928 -52.78 7.30 -4.36
N ALA A 929 -53.05 8.07 -3.30
CA ALA A 929 -54.42 8.50 -2.93
C ALA A 929 -55.20 9.27 -4.02
N TRP A 930 -54.51 9.78 -5.05
CA TRP A 930 -55.09 10.51 -6.18
C TRP A 930 -55.22 9.68 -7.47
N VAL A 931 -54.79 8.41 -7.47
CA VAL A 931 -54.80 7.50 -8.62
C VAL A 931 -55.85 6.41 -8.40
N THR A 932 -56.74 6.24 -9.37
CA THR A 932 -57.72 5.14 -9.39
C THR A 932 -57.27 4.02 -10.33
N PRO A 933 -57.23 2.75 -9.90
CA PRO A 933 -56.87 1.63 -10.78
C PRO A 933 -57.76 1.52 -12.01
N GLU A 934 -57.15 1.30 -13.17
CA GLU A 934 -57.83 1.12 -14.46
C GLU A 934 -58.30 -0.34 -14.61
N THR A 935 -59.32 -0.61 -15.44
CA THR A 935 -59.80 -1.97 -15.72
C THR A 935 -59.42 -2.38 -17.15
N ASP A 936 -58.75 -3.51 -17.29
CA ASP A 936 -58.40 -4.06 -18.61
C ASP A 936 -59.68 -4.54 -19.32
N PRO A 937 -60.01 -4.01 -20.52
CA PRO A 937 -61.23 -4.36 -21.23
C PRO A 937 -61.24 -5.79 -21.79
N VAL A 938 -60.10 -6.49 -21.81
CA VAL A 938 -59.94 -7.86 -22.33
C VAL A 938 -60.00 -8.89 -21.21
N THR A 939 -59.30 -8.66 -20.11
CA THR A 939 -59.22 -9.62 -18.98
C THR A 939 -60.22 -9.32 -17.86
N GLY A 940 -60.72 -8.09 -17.77
CA GLY A 940 -61.60 -7.63 -16.69
C GLY A 940 -60.86 -7.35 -15.37
N GLU A 941 -59.54 -7.48 -15.34
CA GLU A 941 -58.71 -7.26 -14.16
C GLU A 941 -58.39 -5.77 -13.97
N ARG A 942 -58.26 -5.34 -12.71
CA ARG A 942 -57.83 -3.97 -12.39
C ARG A 942 -56.31 -3.88 -12.31
N TYR A 943 -55.73 -2.81 -12.83
CA TYR A 943 -54.30 -2.58 -12.83
C TYR A 943 -53.90 -1.14 -12.51
N ILE A 944 -52.64 -0.97 -12.09
CA ILE A 944 -51.96 0.31 -11.91
C ILE A 944 -50.56 0.26 -12.54
N TYR A 945 -49.95 1.43 -12.75
CA TYR A 945 -48.56 1.54 -13.21
C TYR A 945 -47.60 1.63 -12.02
N PRO A 946 -46.37 1.07 -12.12
CA PRO A 946 -45.47 0.97 -10.98
C PRO A 946 -45.09 2.30 -10.32
N GLU A 947 -45.01 3.39 -11.08
CA GLU A 947 -44.71 4.73 -10.55
C GLU A 947 -45.83 5.35 -9.69
N TYR A 948 -47.03 4.76 -9.71
CA TYR A 948 -48.20 5.22 -8.94
C TYR A 948 -48.48 4.34 -7.72
N LEU A 949 -47.55 3.47 -7.34
CA LEU A 949 -47.60 2.77 -6.06
C LEU A 949 -47.27 3.74 -4.93
N GLU A 950 -48.04 3.68 -3.84
CA GLU A 950 -47.82 4.52 -2.67
C GLU A 950 -46.51 4.13 -1.98
N ASN A 951 -46.33 2.83 -1.72
CA ASN A 951 -45.23 2.28 -0.94
C ASN A 951 -44.08 1.77 -1.82
N LEU A 952 -42.84 2.06 -1.40
CA LEU A 952 -41.64 1.52 -2.05
C LEU A 952 -41.55 0.00 -1.90
N SER A 953 -42.00 -0.57 -0.77
CA SER A 953 -42.04 -2.04 -0.56
C SER A 953 -42.78 -2.77 -1.67
N ASP A 954 -43.95 -2.27 -2.06
CA ASP A 954 -44.81 -2.90 -3.08
C ASP A 954 -44.17 -2.80 -4.47
N PHE A 955 -43.44 -1.72 -4.73
CA PHE A 955 -42.65 -1.55 -5.95
C PHE A 955 -41.46 -2.52 -6.02
N MET A 956 -40.81 -2.81 -4.88
CA MET A 956 -39.72 -3.79 -4.81
C MET A 956 -40.23 -5.23 -5.02
N GLU A 957 -41.39 -5.58 -4.45
CA GLU A 957 -42.01 -6.90 -4.66
C GLU A 957 -42.45 -7.13 -6.11
N THR A 958 -42.74 -6.05 -6.84
CA THR A 958 -43.16 -6.08 -8.25
C THR A 958 -42.03 -5.74 -9.23
N TRP A 959 -40.79 -5.63 -8.72
CA TRP A 959 -39.61 -5.26 -9.51
C TRP A 959 -39.35 -6.24 -10.64
N ARG A 960 -39.02 -5.70 -11.83
CA ARG A 960 -38.53 -6.47 -12.99
C ARG A 960 -37.17 -5.91 -13.42
N PRO A 961 -36.20 -6.74 -13.85
CA PRO A 961 -34.90 -6.25 -14.32
C PRO A 961 -35.00 -5.16 -15.41
N SER A 962 -36.03 -5.23 -16.28
CA SER A 962 -36.27 -4.22 -17.32
C SER A 962 -36.56 -2.82 -16.75
N PHE A 963 -36.96 -2.69 -15.48
CA PHE A 963 -37.23 -1.40 -14.84
C PHE A 963 -35.97 -0.54 -14.71
N ALA A 964 -34.79 -1.15 -14.62
CA ALA A 964 -33.51 -0.46 -14.60
C ALA A 964 -33.33 0.44 -15.85
N ARG A 965 -33.85 0.02 -17.02
CA ARG A 965 -33.79 0.82 -18.27
C ARG A 965 -34.54 2.15 -18.17
N SER A 966 -35.54 2.23 -17.29
CA SER A 966 -36.27 3.47 -17.00
C SER A 966 -35.60 4.36 -15.94
N LEU A 967 -34.54 3.87 -15.28
CA LEU A 967 -33.85 4.57 -14.19
C LEU A 967 -32.39 4.90 -14.52
N VAL A 968 -31.77 4.18 -15.45
CA VAL A 968 -30.35 4.32 -15.85
C VAL A 968 -29.98 5.72 -16.34
N VAL A 969 -30.95 6.48 -16.86
CA VAL A 969 -30.72 7.88 -17.26
C VAL A 969 -30.28 8.78 -16.11
N PHE A 970 -30.60 8.41 -14.87
CA PHE A 970 -30.20 9.12 -13.66
C PHE A 970 -28.79 8.74 -13.17
N HIS A 971 -28.16 7.74 -13.79
CA HIS A 971 -26.81 7.32 -13.45
C HIS A 971 -25.80 8.45 -13.70
N PRO A 972 -24.82 8.67 -12.80
CA PRO A 972 -23.81 9.71 -12.96
C PRO A 972 -23.06 9.68 -14.31
N GLU A 973 -22.81 8.49 -14.83
CA GLU A 973 -22.03 8.24 -16.05
C GLU A 973 -22.87 8.09 -17.32
N TYR A 974 -24.20 8.25 -17.25
CA TYR A 974 -25.07 8.04 -18.41
C TYR A 974 -24.71 8.90 -19.64
N PHE A 975 -24.20 10.12 -19.42
CA PHE A 975 -23.73 10.98 -20.51
C PHE A 975 -22.42 10.53 -21.16
N LYS A 976 -21.56 9.80 -20.41
CA LYS A 976 -20.37 9.15 -20.97
C LYS A 976 -20.78 8.03 -21.91
N TYR A 977 -21.73 7.19 -21.49
CA TYR A 977 -22.34 6.17 -22.35
C TYR A 977 -22.96 6.79 -23.61
N GLN A 978 -23.72 7.88 -23.51
CA GLN A 978 -24.27 8.55 -24.68
C GLN A 978 -23.19 9.02 -25.66
N PHE A 979 -22.09 9.60 -25.17
CA PHE A 979 -20.98 10.01 -26.02
C PHE A 979 -20.34 8.79 -26.71
N CYS A 980 -20.09 7.73 -25.94
CA CYS A 980 -19.50 6.49 -26.40
C CYS A 980 -20.37 5.79 -27.46
N SER A 981 -21.67 5.62 -27.19
CA SER A 981 -22.65 5.03 -28.11
C SER A 981 -22.81 5.85 -29.39
N ASN A 982 -22.82 7.18 -29.29
CA ASN A 982 -22.83 8.03 -30.48
C ASN A 982 -21.54 7.86 -31.29
N ALA A 983 -20.37 7.79 -30.65
CA ALA A 983 -19.12 7.54 -31.37
C ALA A 983 -19.12 6.18 -32.09
N PHE A 984 -19.76 5.16 -31.50
CA PHE A 984 -19.93 3.84 -32.10
C PHE A 984 -20.91 3.84 -33.29
N SER A 985 -21.91 4.73 -33.28
CA SER A 985 -22.94 4.81 -34.34
C SER A 985 -22.45 5.38 -35.68
N TYR A 986 -21.27 6.01 -35.72
CA TYR A 986 -20.67 6.50 -36.96
C TYR A 986 -19.79 5.42 -37.58
N THR A 987 -20.26 4.91 -38.73
CA THR A 987 -19.56 3.93 -39.55
C THR A 987 -19.14 4.53 -40.89
N ALA A 988 -18.08 4.00 -41.48
CA ALA A 988 -17.70 4.28 -42.86
C ALA A 988 -17.18 3.00 -43.53
N GLU A 989 -17.34 2.90 -44.84
CA GLU A 989 -16.75 1.81 -45.62
C GLU A 989 -15.23 2.00 -45.73
N VAL A 990 -14.47 1.00 -45.29
CA VAL A 990 -13.01 0.99 -45.35
C VAL A 990 -12.53 -0.35 -45.93
N ASN A 991 -11.55 -0.32 -46.83
CA ASN A 991 -11.01 -1.53 -47.44
C ASN A 991 -10.28 -2.40 -46.41
N ASN A 992 -10.68 -3.66 -46.23
CA ASN A 992 -10.11 -4.54 -45.20
C ASN A 992 -8.70 -5.09 -45.50
N GLY A 993 -7.99 -4.56 -46.49
CA GLY A 993 -6.69 -5.04 -46.96
C GLY A 993 -6.74 -6.33 -47.78
N SER A 994 -7.94 -6.88 -48.01
CA SER A 994 -8.18 -8.08 -48.84
C SER A 994 -8.89 -7.73 -50.16
N GLY A 995 -9.08 -6.44 -50.46
CA GLY A 995 -9.76 -5.97 -51.68
C GLY A 995 -11.28 -5.83 -51.56
N ASN A 996 -11.86 -6.02 -50.37
CA ASN A 996 -13.27 -5.81 -50.08
C ASN A 996 -13.46 -4.66 -49.08
N ASP A 997 -14.47 -3.85 -49.30
CA ASP A 997 -14.84 -2.77 -48.39
C ASP A 997 -15.73 -3.31 -47.27
N VAL A 998 -15.38 -2.98 -46.03
CA VAL A 998 -16.11 -3.38 -44.83
C VAL A 998 -16.56 -2.12 -44.11
N GLU A 999 -17.81 -2.08 -43.70
CA GLU A 999 -18.34 -0.99 -42.88
C GLU A 999 -17.75 -1.10 -41.46
N VAL A 1000 -17.04 -0.07 -41.03
CA VAL A 1000 -16.37 -0.04 -39.72
C VAL A 1000 -16.65 1.24 -38.96
N ASN A 1001 -16.74 1.13 -37.64
CA ASN A 1001 -16.76 2.28 -36.74
C ASN A 1001 -15.32 2.73 -36.37
N THR A 1002 -15.21 3.81 -35.61
CA THR A 1002 -13.91 4.38 -35.19
C THR A 1002 -13.03 3.43 -34.35
N TYR A 1003 -13.61 2.51 -33.59
CA TYR A 1003 -12.85 1.54 -32.78
C TYR A 1003 -12.28 0.42 -33.67
N GLU A 1004 -13.11 -0.07 -34.58
CA GLU A 1004 -12.72 -1.06 -35.59
C GLU A 1004 -11.68 -0.48 -36.54
N TYR A 1005 -11.84 0.76 -36.99
CA TYR A 1005 -10.87 1.46 -37.82
C TYR A 1005 -9.48 1.52 -37.18
N ALA A 1006 -9.38 1.87 -35.89
CA ALA A 1006 -8.09 1.89 -35.19
C ALA A 1006 -7.41 0.50 -35.17
N ARG A 1007 -8.18 -0.58 -34.95
CA ARG A 1007 -7.68 -1.95 -34.99
C ARG A 1007 -7.33 -2.41 -36.41
N MET A 1008 -8.05 -1.93 -37.43
CA MET A 1008 -7.71 -2.21 -38.82
C MET A 1008 -6.36 -1.59 -39.20
N LEU A 1009 -6.09 -0.35 -38.77
CA LEU A 1009 -4.81 0.30 -39.03
C LEU A 1009 -3.61 -0.50 -38.48
N GLU A 1010 -3.78 -1.17 -37.33
CA GLU A 1010 -2.77 -2.05 -36.74
C GLU A 1010 -2.51 -3.31 -37.58
N ARG A 1011 -3.52 -3.78 -38.31
CA ARG A 1011 -3.46 -4.96 -39.17
C ARG A 1011 -2.93 -4.64 -40.57
N TYR A 1012 -3.02 -3.39 -41.02
CA TYR A 1012 -2.57 -3.01 -42.36
C TYR A 1012 -1.04 -3.11 -42.49
N PRO A 1013 -0.53 -3.76 -43.55
CA PRO A 1013 0.84 -3.52 -43.98
C PRO A 1013 0.97 -2.07 -44.49
N ALA A 1014 2.17 -1.51 -44.43
CA ALA A 1014 2.41 -0.11 -44.82
C ALA A 1014 2.05 0.14 -46.28
N THR A 1015 2.16 -0.86 -47.15
CA THR A 1015 1.76 -0.77 -48.57
C THR A 1015 0.26 -0.52 -48.74
N VAL A 1016 -0.59 -1.20 -47.96
CA VAL A 1016 -2.04 -1.00 -47.94
C VAL A 1016 -2.38 0.34 -47.28
N ALA A 1017 -1.72 0.69 -46.17
CA ALA A 1017 -1.91 2.00 -45.55
C ALA A 1017 -1.56 3.17 -46.49
N VAL A 1018 -0.52 2.99 -47.32
CA VAL A 1018 -0.10 3.98 -48.33
C VAL A 1018 -1.16 4.18 -49.42
N SER A 1019 -1.80 3.12 -49.89
CA SER A 1019 -2.88 3.23 -50.87
C SER A 1019 -4.17 3.78 -50.25
N GLU A 1020 -4.60 3.22 -49.11
CA GLU A 1020 -5.90 3.53 -48.49
C GLU A 1020 -5.94 4.95 -47.89
N LEU A 1021 -4.87 5.40 -47.25
CA LEU A 1021 -4.80 6.73 -46.64
C LEU A 1021 -4.21 7.79 -47.59
N GLY A 1022 -3.89 7.42 -48.83
CA GLY A 1022 -3.28 8.32 -49.82
C GLY A 1022 -1.88 8.80 -49.45
N LEU A 1023 -1.12 8.01 -48.68
CA LEU A 1023 0.19 8.39 -48.16
C LEU A 1023 1.30 8.16 -49.20
N SER A 1024 1.32 8.95 -50.28
CA SER A 1024 2.33 8.83 -51.34
C SER A 1024 3.44 9.90 -51.26
N GLY A 1025 4.70 9.48 -51.46
CA GLY A 1025 5.87 10.35 -51.50
C GLY A 1025 6.37 10.81 -50.12
N SER A 1026 7.21 11.85 -50.11
CA SER A 1026 7.79 12.42 -48.89
C SER A 1026 6.77 13.28 -48.13
N LEU A 1027 6.20 12.75 -47.06
CA LEU A 1027 5.15 13.38 -46.25
C LEU A 1027 5.69 13.90 -44.92
N THR A 1028 5.15 15.01 -44.42
CA THR A 1028 5.45 15.44 -43.06
C THR A 1028 4.72 14.53 -42.05
N PRO A 1029 5.27 14.31 -40.84
CA PRO A 1029 4.58 13.57 -39.77
C PRO A 1029 3.14 14.06 -39.51
N VAL A 1030 2.91 15.37 -39.65
CA VAL A 1030 1.59 16.01 -39.50
C VAL A 1030 0.63 15.60 -40.61
N ALA A 1031 1.12 15.45 -41.85
CA ALA A 1031 0.29 15.01 -42.97
C ALA A 1031 -0.19 13.56 -42.77
N VAL A 1032 0.66 12.69 -42.22
CA VAL A 1032 0.30 11.30 -41.89
C VAL A 1032 -0.80 11.28 -40.82
N ILE A 1033 -0.63 12.03 -39.73
CA ILE A 1033 -1.64 12.15 -38.66
C ILE A 1033 -2.97 12.69 -39.19
N ASN A 1034 -2.94 13.73 -40.04
CA ASN A 1034 -4.14 14.28 -40.65
C ASN A 1034 -4.85 13.29 -41.57
N ALA A 1035 -4.11 12.45 -42.30
CA ALA A 1035 -4.69 11.41 -43.14
C ALA A 1035 -5.38 10.32 -42.30
N MET A 1036 -4.78 9.91 -41.17
CA MET A 1036 -5.40 8.95 -40.26
C MET A 1036 -6.72 9.49 -39.69
N LEU A 1037 -6.76 10.76 -39.29
CA LEU A 1037 -7.98 11.42 -38.79
C LEU A 1037 -9.03 11.69 -39.87
N ALA A 1038 -8.60 11.95 -41.11
CA ALA A 1038 -9.51 12.24 -42.21
C ALA A 1038 -10.27 11.00 -42.69
N ASN A 1039 -9.72 9.81 -42.45
CA ASN A 1039 -10.33 8.53 -42.82
C ASN A 1039 -10.94 7.79 -41.62
N ASP A 1040 -10.82 8.32 -40.40
CA ASP A 1040 -11.49 7.76 -39.22
C ASP A 1040 -13.00 8.12 -39.27
N PRO A 1041 -13.91 7.14 -39.23
CA PRO A 1041 -15.36 7.37 -39.34
C PRO A 1041 -15.90 8.42 -38.35
N PHE A 1042 -15.38 8.46 -37.12
CA PHE A 1042 -15.85 9.40 -36.11
C PHE A 1042 -15.33 10.83 -36.32
N PHE A 1043 -14.13 11.01 -36.87
CA PHE A 1043 -13.54 12.35 -37.08
C PHE A 1043 -13.85 12.93 -38.47
N SER A 1044 -14.14 12.07 -39.44
CA SER A 1044 -14.38 12.42 -40.85
C SER A 1044 -15.79 12.93 -41.11
N ASP A 1045 -16.81 12.45 -40.38
CA ASP A 1045 -18.19 12.92 -40.52
C ASP A 1045 -18.37 14.36 -39.96
N PRO A 1046 -18.77 15.35 -40.78
CA PRO A 1046 -19.04 16.72 -40.32
C PRO A 1046 -20.17 16.84 -39.28
N GLY A 1047 -21.09 15.86 -39.25
CA GLY A 1047 -22.18 15.75 -38.29
C GLY A 1047 -21.79 15.07 -36.99
N SER A 1048 -20.59 14.49 -36.90
CA SER A 1048 -20.10 13.81 -35.70
C SER A 1048 -19.92 14.75 -34.51
N PHE A 1049 -20.17 14.22 -33.31
CA PHE A 1049 -19.85 14.88 -32.04
C PHE A 1049 -18.35 15.21 -31.90
N ALA A 1050 -17.48 14.53 -32.66
CA ALA A 1050 -16.06 14.82 -32.68
C ALA A 1050 -15.73 16.25 -33.13
N ASN A 1051 -16.60 16.83 -33.98
CA ASN A 1051 -16.46 18.14 -34.59
C ASN A 1051 -17.35 19.21 -33.95
N GLN A 1052 -18.12 18.84 -32.91
CA GLN A 1052 -18.94 19.78 -32.15
C GLN A 1052 -18.15 20.43 -31.03
N ASN A 1053 -18.47 21.68 -30.71
CA ASN A 1053 -17.83 22.41 -29.61
C ASN A 1053 -18.23 21.79 -28.27
N LEU A 1054 -17.24 21.31 -27.51
CA LEU A 1054 -17.44 20.67 -26.21
C LEU A 1054 -17.56 21.67 -25.05
N MET A 1055 -17.27 22.96 -25.26
CA MET A 1055 -17.30 23.99 -24.22
C MET A 1055 -18.37 25.06 -24.48
N PRO A 1056 -19.23 25.38 -23.48
CA PRO A 1056 -20.30 26.37 -23.65
C PRO A 1056 -19.81 27.83 -23.55
N ALA A 1057 -18.62 28.07 -22.97
CA ALA A 1057 -17.98 29.37 -22.87
C ALA A 1057 -16.45 29.24 -22.97
N GLY A 1058 -15.85 29.73 -24.06
CA GLY A 1058 -14.42 29.64 -24.35
C GLY A 1058 -14.13 29.61 -25.86
N PRO A 1059 -12.85 29.61 -26.30
CA PRO A 1059 -12.52 29.24 -27.68
C PRO A 1059 -13.08 27.83 -27.96
N PRO A 1060 -13.62 27.57 -29.16
CA PRO A 1060 -14.22 26.28 -29.46
C PRO A 1060 -13.15 25.19 -29.38
N VAL A 1061 -13.40 24.18 -28.56
CA VAL A 1061 -12.56 22.98 -28.43
C VAL A 1061 -13.42 21.78 -28.80
N THR A 1062 -13.02 21.06 -29.83
CA THR A 1062 -13.69 19.84 -30.31
C THR A 1062 -12.94 18.59 -29.83
N ALA A 1063 -13.59 17.43 -29.83
CA ALA A 1063 -12.90 16.17 -29.47
C ALA A 1063 -11.75 15.89 -30.47
N ARG A 1064 -11.94 16.29 -31.74
CA ARG A 1064 -10.92 16.26 -32.78
C ARG A 1064 -9.70 17.11 -32.41
N ASP A 1065 -9.87 18.30 -31.84
CA ASP A 1065 -8.76 19.18 -31.45
C ASP A 1065 -7.94 18.58 -30.29
N ILE A 1066 -8.62 18.03 -29.28
CA ILE A 1066 -7.99 17.34 -28.14
C ILE A 1066 -7.15 16.16 -28.64
N PHE A 1067 -7.74 15.38 -29.54
CA PHE A 1067 -7.09 14.21 -30.09
C PHE A 1067 -5.90 14.58 -30.98
N PHE A 1068 -6.05 15.56 -31.87
CA PHE A 1068 -4.96 16.06 -32.70
C PHE A 1068 -3.81 16.62 -31.86
N TYR A 1069 -4.10 17.40 -30.81
CA TYR A 1069 -3.10 17.93 -29.90
C TYR A 1069 -2.29 16.81 -29.22
N LYS A 1070 -2.96 15.76 -28.72
CA LYS A 1070 -2.32 14.61 -28.09
C LYS A 1070 -1.46 13.81 -29.08
N LEU A 1071 -1.93 13.60 -30.32
CA LEU A 1071 -1.13 12.93 -31.36
C LEU A 1071 0.12 13.74 -31.73
N MET A 1072 0.02 15.07 -31.70
CA MET A 1072 1.11 16.00 -32.01
C MET A 1072 2.12 16.17 -30.87
N THR A 1073 1.72 15.91 -29.63
CA THR A 1073 2.52 16.12 -28.39
C THR A 1073 2.62 14.85 -27.55
N TYR A 1074 2.66 13.69 -28.21
CA TYR A 1074 2.54 12.38 -27.56
C TYR A 1074 3.56 12.16 -26.44
N GLN A 1075 4.85 12.40 -26.70
CA GLN A 1075 5.89 12.33 -25.66
C GLN A 1075 7.10 13.21 -26.02
N PRO A 1076 7.83 13.73 -25.01
CA PRO A 1076 9.07 14.45 -25.26
C PRO A 1076 10.20 13.49 -25.61
N VAL A 1077 10.88 13.71 -26.74
CA VAL A 1077 12.14 13.03 -27.08
C VAL A 1077 13.27 14.01 -26.79
N SER A 1078 14.08 13.73 -25.76
CA SER A 1078 15.18 14.62 -25.33
C SER A 1078 14.74 16.07 -25.02
N GLY A 1079 13.54 16.26 -24.46
CA GLY A 1079 13.02 17.59 -24.06
C GLY A 1079 12.28 18.38 -25.15
N VAL A 1080 12.13 17.83 -26.37
CA VAL A 1080 11.32 18.42 -27.45
C VAL A 1080 10.03 17.60 -27.62
N PRO A 1081 8.84 18.23 -27.63
CA PRO A 1081 7.59 17.51 -27.91
C PRO A 1081 7.64 16.83 -29.28
N ALA A 1082 7.45 15.51 -29.32
CA ALA A 1082 7.43 14.71 -30.53
C ALA A 1082 6.05 14.09 -30.76
N ASN A 1083 5.65 14.00 -32.03
CA ASN A 1083 4.40 13.38 -32.43
C ASN A 1083 4.53 11.85 -32.58
N ILE A 1084 3.40 11.15 -32.67
CA ILE A 1084 3.38 9.67 -32.72
C ILE A 1084 4.21 9.07 -33.87
N VAL A 1085 4.29 9.72 -35.03
CA VAL A 1085 5.05 9.23 -36.20
C VAL A 1085 6.56 9.40 -35.97
N GLN A 1086 6.97 10.53 -35.39
CA GLN A 1086 8.37 10.78 -35.03
C GLN A 1086 8.86 9.82 -33.96
N VAL A 1087 8.01 9.52 -32.98
CA VAL A 1087 8.27 8.56 -31.91
C VAL A 1087 8.34 7.14 -32.46
N ALA A 1088 7.41 6.74 -33.33
CA ALA A 1088 7.46 5.45 -34.00
C ALA A 1088 8.74 5.29 -34.83
N TYR A 1089 9.12 6.31 -35.60
CA TYR A 1089 10.36 6.31 -36.38
C TYR A 1089 11.60 6.19 -35.49
N ALA A 1090 11.70 6.99 -34.42
CA ALA A 1090 12.81 6.92 -33.48
C ALA A 1090 12.91 5.54 -32.82
N ASN A 1091 11.78 4.95 -32.42
CA ASN A 1091 11.74 3.63 -31.80
C ASN A 1091 12.20 2.50 -32.73
N VAL A 1092 11.91 2.57 -34.03
CA VAL A 1092 12.32 1.53 -34.99
C VAL A 1092 13.78 1.72 -35.42
N ASN A 1093 14.16 2.95 -35.76
CA ASN A 1093 15.45 3.20 -36.39
C ASN A 1093 16.59 3.48 -35.41
N CYS A 1094 16.26 3.94 -34.19
CA CYS A 1094 17.23 4.48 -33.25
C CYS A 1094 17.16 3.88 -31.82
N GLY A 1095 16.12 3.10 -31.49
CA GLY A 1095 15.88 2.67 -30.11
C GLY A 1095 15.68 3.85 -29.15
N ILE A 1096 16.17 3.75 -27.91
CA ILE A 1096 15.99 4.74 -26.83
C ILE A 1096 17.13 5.78 -26.75
N ALA A 1097 17.81 6.09 -27.87
CA ALA A 1097 19.00 6.96 -27.85
C ALA A 1097 18.68 8.47 -27.74
N PRO A 1098 19.37 9.26 -26.87
CA PRO A 1098 19.20 10.72 -26.79
C PRO A 1098 19.89 11.49 -27.94
N LEU A 1099 19.42 12.72 -28.22
CA LEU A 1099 20.02 13.62 -29.24
C LEU A 1099 21.50 13.93 -28.93
N PRO A 1100 22.40 13.96 -29.94
CA PRO A 1100 22.17 14.26 -31.36
C PRO A 1100 22.18 13.05 -32.31
N LEU A 1101 22.19 11.82 -31.78
CA LEU A 1101 22.38 10.60 -32.59
C LEU A 1101 21.15 10.19 -33.42
N CYS A 1102 19.96 10.70 -33.10
CA CYS A 1102 18.74 10.47 -33.88
C CYS A 1102 17.90 11.76 -33.99
N PRO A 1103 18.09 12.57 -35.05
CA PRO A 1103 17.30 13.78 -35.26
C PRO A 1103 15.83 13.43 -35.53
N LEU A 1104 14.91 14.21 -34.96
CA LEU A 1104 13.49 14.09 -35.29
C LEU A 1104 13.28 14.25 -36.79
N ILE A 1105 12.59 13.29 -37.40
CA ILE A 1105 12.29 13.36 -38.83
C ILE A 1105 11.36 14.54 -39.13
N THR A 1106 11.66 15.23 -40.23
CA THR A 1106 10.82 16.30 -40.79
C THR A 1106 9.93 15.79 -41.92
N ALA A 1107 10.29 14.65 -42.53
CA ALA A 1107 9.49 13.95 -43.52
C ALA A 1107 9.76 12.43 -43.51
N ILE A 1108 8.78 11.65 -43.96
CA ILE A 1108 8.83 10.19 -44.11
C ILE A 1108 8.23 9.79 -45.47
N ASP A 1109 8.83 8.80 -46.13
CA ASP A 1109 8.29 8.15 -47.32
C ASP A 1109 8.22 6.65 -47.09
N PHE A 1110 7.01 6.13 -46.85
CA PHE A 1110 6.78 4.72 -46.55
C PHE A 1110 7.11 3.79 -47.73
N SER A 1111 7.29 4.31 -48.96
CA SER A 1111 7.68 3.50 -50.13
C SER A 1111 9.19 3.29 -50.27
N MET A 1112 10.00 4.07 -49.53
CA MET A 1112 11.47 4.05 -49.64
C MET A 1112 12.18 3.64 -48.35
N VAL A 1113 11.45 3.34 -47.28
CA VAL A 1113 12.03 2.99 -45.98
C VAL A 1113 12.10 1.46 -45.81
N PRO A 1114 13.29 0.88 -45.57
CA PRO A 1114 13.47 -0.58 -45.42
C PRO A 1114 12.64 -1.23 -44.30
N GLN A 1115 12.15 -0.42 -43.34
CA GLN A 1115 11.36 -0.84 -42.18
C GLN A 1115 9.97 -0.19 -42.14
N ALA A 1116 9.42 0.17 -43.31
CA ALA A 1116 8.15 0.89 -43.41
C ALA A 1116 7.00 0.21 -42.65
N ASP A 1117 6.87 -1.12 -42.74
CA ASP A 1117 5.86 -1.90 -42.02
C ASP A 1117 6.01 -1.82 -40.49
N GLN A 1118 7.24 -1.83 -39.98
CA GLN A 1118 7.48 -1.74 -38.53
C GLN A 1118 7.16 -0.34 -38.00
N ILE A 1119 7.51 0.71 -38.75
CA ILE A 1119 7.21 2.10 -38.40
C ILE A 1119 5.70 2.35 -38.48
N TRP A 1120 5.04 1.83 -39.52
CA TRP A 1120 3.59 1.94 -39.68
C TRP A 1120 2.86 1.24 -38.54
N ARG A 1121 3.18 -0.03 -38.25
CA ARG A 1121 2.57 -0.79 -37.14
C ARG A 1121 2.73 -0.06 -35.81
N LYS A 1122 3.92 0.45 -35.50
CA LYS A 1122 4.11 1.26 -34.28
C LYS A 1122 3.29 2.54 -34.30
N THR A 1123 3.20 3.23 -35.45
CA THR A 1123 2.38 4.44 -35.59
C THR A 1123 0.89 4.14 -35.37
N ALA A 1124 0.37 3.03 -35.91
CA ALA A 1124 -1.01 2.59 -35.75
C ALA A 1124 -1.35 2.24 -34.29
N VAL A 1125 -0.47 1.49 -33.60
CA VAL A 1125 -0.64 1.17 -32.17
C VAL A 1125 -0.63 2.43 -31.31
N LEU A 1126 0.27 3.37 -31.60
CA LEU A 1126 0.32 4.66 -30.90
C LEU A 1126 -0.94 5.50 -31.16
N TYR A 1127 -1.48 5.48 -32.37
CA TYR A 1127 -2.76 6.12 -32.69
C TYR A 1127 -3.92 5.52 -31.88
N ALA A 1128 -4.04 4.19 -31.84
CA ALA A 1128 -5.08 3.51 -31.07
C ALA A 1128 -4.99 3.82 -29.57
N THR A 1129 -3.77 3.86 -29.02
CA THR A 1129 -3.52 4.18 -27.61
C THR A 1129 -3.93 5.62 -27.29
N VAL A 1130 -3.44 6.59 -28.07
CA VAL A 1130 -3.78 8.01 -27.87
C VAL A 1130 -5.27 8.25 -28.08
N ARG A 1131 -5.92 7.48 -28.97
CA ARG A 1131 -7.35 7.57 -29.22
C ARG A 1131 -8.13 7.20 -27.98
N GLN A 1132 -7.80 6.08 -27.34
CA GLN A 1132 -8.44 5.63 -26.12
C GLN A 1132 -8.33 6.69 -25.00
N GLU A 1133 -7.13 7.25 -24.79
CA GLU A 1133 -6.91 8.29 -23.80
C GLU A 1133 -7.68 9.59 -24.10
N ALA A 1134 -7.62 10.07 -25.34
CA ALA A 1134 -8.29 11.30 -25.74
C ALA A 1134 -9.82 11.16 -25.73
N MET A 1135 -10.35 9.98 -26.04
CA MET A 1135 -11.77 9.68 -25.97
C MET A 1135 -12.25 9.75 -24.51
N GLY A 1136 -11.45 9.26 -23.55
CA GLY A 1136 -11.71 9.42 -22.12
C GLY A 1136 -11.86 10.88 -21.71
N ILE A 1137 -10.87 11.71 -22.07
CA ILE A 1137 -10.88 13.16 -21.79
C ILE A 1137 -12.10 13.85 -22.44
N ALA A 1138 -12.42 13.50 -23.68
CA ALA A 1138 -13.58 14.07 -24.38
C ALA A 1138 -14.91 13.68 -23.71
N MET A 1139 -15.04 12.43 -23.24
CA MET A 1139 -16.19 11.96 -22.46
C MET A 1139 -16.34 12.72 -21.14
N ASP A 1140 -15.25 12.97 -20.43
CA ASP A 1140 -15.25 13.73 -19.18
C ASP A 1140 -15.67 15.19 -19.40
N ILE A 1141 -15.09 15.87 -20.39
CA ILE A 1141 -15.46 17.24 -20.74
C ILE A 1141 -16.94 17.30 -21.17
N TYR A 1142 -17.40 16.34 -21.97
CA TYR A 1142 -18.79 16.25 -22.40
C TYR A 1142 -19.75 16.12 -21.20
N GLN A 1143 -19.41 15.26 -20.23
CA GLN A 1143 -20.18 15.09 -19.00
C GLN A 1143 -20.21 16.38 -18.16
N ILE A 1144 -19.06 17.02 -17.94
CA ILE A 1144 -18.91 18.25 -17.13
C ILE A 1144 -19.72 19.40 -17.74
N THR A 1145 -19.63 19.60 -19.05
CA THR A 1145 -20.34 20.65 -19.78
C THR A 1145 -21.85 20.47 -19.69
N ARG A 1146 -22.35 19.25 -19.86
CA ARG A 1146 -23.79 18.95 -19.80
C ARG A 1146 -24.35 18.93 -18.38
N ARG A 1147 -23.49 18.92 -17.35
CA ARG A 1147 -23.87 18.99 -15.92
C ARG A 1147 -23.57 20.33 -15.24
N ASN A 1148 -23.31 21.40 -15.99
CA ASN A 1148 -22.96 22.73 -15.44
C ASN A 1148 -21.78 22.68 -14.44
N GLY A 1149 -20.72 21.93 -14.77
CA GLY A 1149 -19.48 21.91 -13.98
C GLY A 1149 -19.43 20.87 -12.85
N ILE A 1150 -20.41 19.98 -12.73
CA ILE A 1150 -20.36 18.87 -11.77
C ILE A 1150 -19.61 17.70 -12.40
N HIS A 1151 -18.35 17.53 -12.01
CA HIS A 1151 -17.54 16.38 -12.36
C HIS A 1151 -17.88 15.21 -11.44
N THR A 1152 -18.19 14.05 -12.02
CA THR A 1152 -18.29 12.77 -11.31
C THR A 1152 -17.21 11.86 -11.86
N ASP A 1153 -15.98 12.10 -11.41
CA ASP A 1153 -15.06 10.99 -11.18
C ASP A 1153 -15.65 10.11 -10.09
N CYS A 1154 -15.36 8.80 -10.13
CA CYS A 1154 -15.50 7.97 -8.93
C CYS A 1154 -14.99 8.78 -7.75
N ILE A 1155 -15.79 8.91 -6.69
CA ILE A 1155 -15.49 9.70 -5.48
C ILE A 1155 -14.22 9.12 -4.85
N CYS A 1156 -13.04 9.52 -5.35
CA CYS A 1156 -11.74 8.95 -5.00
C CYS A 1156 -10.55 9.68 -5.68
N ASN A 1157 -10.55 11.00 -5.89
CA ASN A 1157 -9.28 11.76 -5.96
C ASN A 1157 -9.48 13.27 -5.81
N ILE A 1158 -8.97 13.87 -4.73
CA ILE A 1158 -8.83 15.33 -4.60
C ILE A 1158 -7.43 15.82 -4.99
N ASP A 1159 -6.53 14.92 -5.42
CA ASP A 1159 -5.16 15.26 -5.83
C ASP A 1159 -4.97 15.33 -7.36
N TYR A 1160 -6.05 15.20 -8.16
CA TYR A 1160 -5.97 15.52 -9.59
C TYR A 1160 -6.28 17.00 -9.81
N SER A 1161 -5.21 17.82 -9.83
CA SER A 1161 -5.28 19.14 -10.44
C SER A 1161 -4.97 18.95 -11.92
N PRO A 1162 -5.92 19.21 -12.85
CA PRO A 1162 -5.57 19.27 -14.27
C PRO A 1162 -4.47 20.34 -14.45
N PRO A 1163 -3.56 20.16 -15.43
CA PRO A 1163 -2.54 21.16 -15.70
C PRO A 1163 -3.21 22.52 -15.98
N PRO A 1164 -2.67 23.64 -15.46
CA PRO A 1164 -3.21 24.96 -15.71
C PRO A 1164 -3.03 25.35 -17.18
N ASP A 1165 -4.13 25.85 -17.77
CA ASP A 1165 -4.32 26.55 -19.06
C ASP A 1165 -3.24 26.43 -20.17
#